data_AF-A0A8H5AGM9-F1
#
_entry.id   AF-A0A8H5AGM9-F1
#
_cell.length_a   1.000
_cell.length_b   1.000
_cell.length_c   1.000
_cell.angle_alpha   90.00
_cell.angle_beta   90.00
_cell.angle_gamma   90.00
#
_symmetry.space_group_name_H-M   'P 1'
#
loop_
_entity.id
_entity.type
_entity.pdbx_description
1 polymer ?
#
loop_
_entity_poly.entity_id
_entity_poly.type
_entity_poly.pdbx_seq_one_letter_code
_entity_poly.pdbx_strand_id
1 'polypeptide(L)'
;MSKESYTSFVSGSSTSQRLNECQNLGTAPEGFSDAKKKLWRDMFTPSARGCFAEFCITIQLRKCQNEACRLAAKRLQDMAPECPWSDLRDWAITVVACLTNNRAFLADEPPYLYLHQKLKAAFDVFAHSQYCVTESTWSSPHNDAFGVFEISRWVSCTNLSWGHDYVVLSNRVAAKVPAIVQAMGKLERNVGPKICRRRLWNLLNESKGRLFDLPSLLSMLQRFPNDYHKKHGDCVPDTCHLDDDNTTRVEQQHKCGTHGSECVSTIEPKFLEFEPRILNGALKNETTELDLAVLKPTAWPLEDTKTLLSLQPLPNMPTDNLPCYDYMAVSHVWADGTGRGSHPIGTVNKCLWSFFVFWAKSPDIDCKGIWWDTICMPTEQKQRELALEKMHLNYRYAKHTLIHDEGLVNFQWKEDGSPCVALALSTWFTRGWTALELMESRSVKVLFGNGPGGYVLKDLDNDILATEDNWPYHHLSHRMASMAIMKLRRWPKTRYYRQTNDNPLNKIQSILRTRYTSWSKDRLIIACLMAGMPEFRSSWNKTRMSQSLVLGSAVQYATVSWSAIVHGQTTMREMGPWSWCPVSALELTGYKNWPQEEVYNACQVLKDGSLTNMWRSLPLKDKYAKITRSENANASIKLRLEIARLHPEKYLLLTPVPLLLRPDSNPEKDEYPCLLVKNLGVSNRVFDDCEKKFRQKKFRHCQYIGTVFAELEFLGIPDMVCIGCKEEESWLENDISRRAMNWGGWSDLHIAAFRKDKVKIEEILNQEKVGEDLRNQLSEWGQNAAYYFVEGRYPHQDRERNPNNRE
;
A
#
# COMPACT_ATOMS: atom_id res chain seq x y z
N MET A 1 22.69 22.66 30.35
CA MET A 1 22.09 23.44 31.45
C MET A 1 22.52 22.81 32.77
N SER A 2 22.84 23.58 33.82
CA SER A 2 23.11 23.04 35.16
C SER A 2 21.80 22.90 35.95
N LYS A 3 21.80 21.96 36.92
CA LYS A 3 20.65 21.52 37.74
C LYS A 3 19.96 22.66 38.52
N GLU A 4 20.67 23.75 38.79
CA GLU A 4 20.20 24.88 39.60
C GLU A 4 19.27 25.84 38.86
N SER A 5 19.23 25.82 37.52
CA SER A 5 18.39 26.73 36.74
C SER A 5 16.91 26.28 36.63
N TYR A 6 16.58 25.07 37.08
CA TYR A 6 15.25 24.48 36.89
C TYR A 6 14.33 24.68 38.11
N THR A 7 14.88 24.76 39.33
CA THR A 7 14.09 24.92 40.57
C THR A 7 13.44 26.29 40.71
N SER A 8 13.94 27.33 40.04
CA SER A 8 13.28 28.65 39.99
C SER A 8 12.13 28.73 38.98
N PHE A 9 11.99 27.74 38.08
CA PHE A 9 11.01 27.78 37.00
C PHE A 9 9.61 27.26 37.42
N VAL A 10 9.52 26.50 38.51
CA VAL A 10 8.28 25.79 38.91
C VAL A 10 7.39 26.61 39.87
N SER A 11 7.85 27.73 40.43
CA SER A 11 7.13 28.45 41.50
C SER A 11 6.47 29.79 41.12
N GLY A 12 6.35 30.14 39.84
CA GLY A 12 5.76 31.42 39.40
C GLY A 12 4.35 31.32 38.85
N SER A 13 3.33 31.61 39.66
CA SER A 13 1.94 31.84 39.23
C SER A 13 1.80 33.17 38.48
N SER A 14 1.68 33.14 37.13
CA SER A 14 1.03 34.20 36.32
C SER A 14 1.01 33.86 34.82
N THR A 15 0.51 32.70 34.43
CA THR A 15 0.40 32.29 33.02
C THR A 15 -0.62 33.15 32.24
N SER A 16 -1.64 33.70 32.91
CA SER A 16 -2.71 34.50 32.28
C SER A 16 -2.32 35.96 32.01
N GLN A 17 -1.46 36.55 32.87
CA GLN A 17 -1.08 37.97 32.75
C GLN A 17 0.02 38.17 31.69
N ARG A 18 0.90 37.18 31.49
CA ARG A 18 1.93 37.17 30.43
C ARG A 18 1.38 36.96 29.02
N LEU A 19 0.23 36.26 28.90
CA LEU A 19 -0.45 36.05 27.61
C LEU A 19 -1.01 37.36 27.00
N ASN A 20 -1.37 38.34 27.83
CA ASN A 20 -1.84 39.64 27.35
C ASN A 20 -0.68 40.59 26.97
N GLU A 21 0.49 40.44 27.59
CA GLU A 21 1.71 41.15 27.18
C GLU A 21 2.28 40.61 25.85
N CYS A 22 1.96 39.36 25.48
CA CYS A 22 2.34 38.73 24.20
C CYS A 22 1.67 39.35 22.95
N GLN A 23 0.67 40.24 23.07
CA GLN A 23 0.12 40.94 21.90
C GLN A 23 1.13 41.91 21.23
N ASN A 24 2.22 42.25 21.93
CA ASN A 24 3.27 43.14 21.42
C ASN A 24 4.54 42.42 20.91
N LEU A 25 4.61 41.08 20.93
CA LEU A 25 5.76 40.30 20.41
C LEU A 25 5.74 40.09 18.89
N GLY A 26 5.06 40.99 18.15
CA GLY A 26 5.03 41.02 16.69
C GLY A 26 6.28 41.62 16.03
N THR A 27 7.31 41.97 16.80
CA THR A 27 8.55 42.53 16.26
C THR A 27 9.46 41.40 15.77
N ALA A 28 9.84 41.50 14.50
CA ALA A 28 10.79 40.58 13.88
C ALA A 28 12.16 40.64 14.60
N PRO A 29 12.95 39.55 14.56
CA PRO A 29 14.25 39.49 15.25
C PRO A 29 15.14 40.70 14.92
N GLU A 30 15.82 41.24 15.93
CA GLU A 30 16.83 42.30 15.73
C GLU A 30 17.92 41.78 14.77
N GLY A 31 18.18 42.53 13.69
CA GLY A 31 19.07 42.11 12.58
C GLY A 31 18.35 41.77 11.27
N PHE A 32 17.02 41.66 11.26
CA PHE A 32 16.26 41.48 10.03
C PHE A 32 16.19 42.80 9.23
N SER A 33 16.51 42.77 7.93
CA SER A 33 16.17 43.87 7.01
C SER A 33 14.67 44.16 7.03
N ASP A 34 14.24 45.38 6.68
CA ASP A 34 12.81 45.74 6.72
C ASP A 34 11.93 44.84 5.84
N ALA A 35 12.49 44.30 4.74
CA ALA A 35 11.85 43.27 3.92
C ALA A 35 11.64 41.95 4.70
N LYS A 36 12.67 41.49 5.45
CA LYS A 36 12.57 40.29 6.32
C LYS A 36 11.62 40.52 7.51
N LYS A 37 11.54 41.75 8.03
CA LYS A 37 10.59 42.11 9.11
C LYS A 37 9.15 42.15 8.62
N LYS A 38 8.91 42.62 7.40
CA LYS A 38 7.60 42.55 6.74
C LYS A 38 7.22 41.10 6.44
N LEU A 39 8.15 40.30 5.93
CA LEU A 39 7.99 38.87 5.68
C LEU A 39 7.59 38.08 6.94
N TRP A 40 8.26 38.33 8.07
CA TRP A 40 7.91 37.75 9.37
C TRP A 40 6.45 38.08 9.77
N ARG A 41 5.99 39.29 9.47
CA ARG A 41 4.61 39.72 9.80
C ARG A 41 3.57 39.10 8.87
N ASP A 42 3.89 38.94 7.59
CA ASP A 42 2.97 38.48 6.54
C ASP A 42 2.88 36.94 6.44
N MET A 43 3.91 36.21 6.88
CA MET A 43 3.97 34.74 6.80
C MET A 43 3.23 34.01 7.92
N PHE A 44 2.88 34.68 9.01
CA PHE A 44 2.50 33.99 10.24
C PHE A 44 1.32 34.65 10.91
N THR A 45 0.40 33.84 11.41
CA THR A 45 -0.58 34.31 12.39
C THR A 45 0.17 34.91 13.59
N PRO A 46 -0.38 35.94 14.26
CA PRO A 46 0.19 36.47 15.49
C PRO A 46 0.49 35.37 16.53
N SER A 47 -0.35 34.32 16.56
CA SER A 47 -0.19 33.12 17.38
C SER A 47 1.03 32.28 17.00
N ALA A 48 1.29 32.03 15.71
CA ALA A 48 2.48 31.26 15.28
C ALA A 48 3.79 32.04 15.53
N ARG A 49 3.78 33.37 15.31
CA ARG A 49 4.89 34.27 15.67
C ARG A 49 5.18 34.25 17.16
N GLY A 50 4.12 34.40 17.96
CA GLY A 50 4.17 34.32 19.40
C GLY A 50 4.79 33.01 19.85
N CYS A 51 4.31 31.86 19.36
CA CYS A 51 4.83 30.55 19.77
C CYS A 51 6.31 30.35 19.41
N PHE A 52 6.77 30.75 18.22
CA PHE A 52 8.18 30.59 17.83
C PHE A 52 9.10 31.56 18.59
N ALA A 53 8.70 32.84 18.72
CA ALA A 53 9.47 33.82 19.48
C ALA A 53 9.51 33.48 20.98
N GLU A 54 8.36 33.13 21.57
CA GLU A 54 8.24 32.66 22.95
C GLU A 54 9.11 31.41 23.16
N PHE A 55 9.12 30.47 22.22
CA PHE A 55 9.99 29.30 22.26
C PHE A 55 11.48 29.69 22.27
N CYS A 56 11.93 30.54 21.35
CA CYS A 56 13.32 30.97 21.28
C CYS A 56 13.77 31.73 22.54
N ILE A 57 12.90 32.58 23.07
CA ILE A 57 13.14 33.36 24.30
C ILE A 57 13.16 32.44 25.53
N THR A 58 12.21 31.51 25.62
CA THR A 58 12.06 30.58 26.76
C THR A 58 13.25 29.65 26.91
N ILE A 59 13.86 29.21 25.80
CA ILE A 59 14.93 28.21 25.84
C ILE A 59 16.32 28.83 25.99
N GLN A 60 16.43 30.17 25.87
CA GLN A 60 17.72 30.88 25.92
C GLN A 60 18.80 30.18 25.09
N LEU A 61 18.49 29.88 23.83
CA LEU A 61 19.38 29.12 22.95
C LEU A 61 20.75 29.80 22.84
N ARG A 62 21.82 29.10 23.28
CA ARG A 62 23.20 29.56 23.17
C ARG A 62 23.96 28.72 22.15
N LYS A 63 24.98 29.31 21.52
CA LYS A 63 25.94 28.54 20.71
C LYS A 63 26.59 27.47 21.59
N CYS A 64 26.46 26.21 21.16
CA CYS A 64 27.01 25.09 21.90
C CYS A 64 28.55 25.12 21.84
N GLN A 65 29.18 25.12 23.01
CA GLN A 65 30.65 25.13 23.12
C GLN A 65 31.25 23.71 23.13
N ASN A 66 30.42 22.68 23.29
CA ASN A 66 30.85 21.28 23.28
C ASN A 66 31.52 20.94 21.94
N GLU A 67 32.76 20.44 22.01
CA GLU A 67 33.58 20.17 20.84
C GLU A 67 32.97 19.10 19.93
N ALA A 68 32.46 18.00 20.48
CA ALA A 68 31.79 16.96 19.69
C ALA A 68 30.60 17.53 18.92
N CYS A 69 29.76 18.37 19.56
CA CYS A 69 28.64 19.06 18.90
C CYS A 69 29.12 19.99 17.78
N ARG A 70 30.25 20.69 17.95
CA ARG A 70 30.82 21.53 16.90
C ARG A 70 31.35 20.71 15.73
N LEU A 71 31.97 19.55 15.96
CA LEU A 71 32.37 18.63 14.89
C LEU A 71 31.15 18.05 14.15
N ALA A 72 30.10 17.66 14.88
CA ALA A 72 28.85 17.19 14.27
C ALA A 72 28.18 18.29 13.45
N ALA A 73 28.13 19.53 13.95
CA ALA A 73 27.60 20.67 13.22
C ALA A 73 28.36 20.90 11.90
N LYS A 74 29.70 20.76 11.88
CA LYS A 74 30.49 20.82 10.64
C LYS A 74 30.08 19.74 9.64
N ARG A 75 29.86 18.50 10.09
CA ARG A 75 29.39 17.41 9.21
C ARG A 75 27.98 17.67 8.67
N LEU A 76 27.11 18.29 9.47
CA LEU A 76 25.73 18.59 9.10
C LEU A 76 25.61 19.77 8.13
N GLN A 77 26.63 20.61 7.98
CA GLN A 77 26.61 21.74 7.05
C GLN A 77 26.34 21.32 5.61
N ASP A 78 26.89 20.19 5.17
CA ASP A 78 26.71 19.68 3.80
C ASP A 78 25.38 18.92 3.62
N MET A 79 24.72 18.56 4.72
CA MET A 79 23.51 17.72 4.73
C MET A 79 22.23 18.52 4.99
N ALA A 80 22.34 19.64 5.68
CA ALA A 80 21.21 20.51 5.98
C ALA A 80 20.75 21.25 4.72
N PRO A 81 19.43 21.31 4.44
CA PRO A 81 18.89 22.02 3.28
C PRO A 81 19.37 23.46 3.20
N GLU A 82 19.48 23.99 1.98
CA GLU A 82 19.69 25.42 1.78
C GLU A 82 18.49 26.19 2.34
N CYS A 83 18.75 27.32 2.99
CA CYS A 83 17.71 28.18 3.49
C CYS A 83 18.16 29.63 3.38
N PRO A 84 17.34 30.52 2.78
CA PRO A 84 17.64 31.95 2.70
C PRO A 84 17.78 32.61 4.07
N TRP A 85 17.32 31.95 5.15
CA TRP A 85 17.41 32.41 6.52
C TRP A 85 18.59 31.71 7.19
N SER A 86 19.80 32.22 6.91
CA SER A 86 21.08 31.66 7.40
C SER A 86 21.09 31.45 8.92
N ASP A 87 20.56 32.40 9.69
CA ASP A 87 20.55 32.31 11.16
C ASP A 87 19.68 31.16 11.66
N LEU A 88 18.53 30.93 11.02
CA LEU A 88 17.66 29.80 11.30
C LEU A 88 18.35 28.47 10.94
N ARG A 89 19.06 28.46 9.80
CA ARG A 89 19.80 27.28 9.33
C ARG A 89 20.92 26.89 10.29
N ASP A 90 21.76 27.85 10.66
CA ASP A 90 22.85 27.64 11.60
C ASP A 90 22.33 27.21 12.98
N TRP A 91 21.22 27.80 13.40
CA TRP A 91 20.52 27.38 14.60
C TRP A 91 20.04 25.93 14.52
N ALA A 92 19.33 25.56 13.45
CA ALA A 92 18.82 24.20 13.23
C ALA A 92 19.95 23.16 13.21
N ILE A 93 21.05 23.45 12.50
CA ILE A 93 22.25 22.61 12.48
C ILE A 93 22.81 22.43 13.89
N THR A 94 22.90 23.51 14.66
CA THR A 94 23.39 23.45 16.05
C THR A 94 22.50 22.57 16.92
N VAL A 95 21.18 22.74 16.82
CA VAL A 95 20.20 21.93 17.56
C VAL A 95 20.35 20.45 17.20
N VAL A 96 20.37 20.11 15.91
CA VAL A 96 20.50 18.72 15.44
C VAL A 96 21.83 18.11 15.88
N ALA A 97 22.93 18.87 15.79
CA ALA A 97 24.24 18.41 16.26
C ALA A 97 24.22 18.07 17.77
N CYS A 98 23.59 18.92 18.57
CA CYS A 98 23.43 18.69 20.00
C CYS A 98 22.53 17.48 20.29
N LEU A 99 21.41 17.33 19.57
CA LEU A 99 20.51 16.20 19.73
C LEU A 99 21.20 14.87 19.36
N THR A 100 21.99 14.87 18.28
CA THR A 100 22.63 13.66 17.78
C THR A 100 23.73 13.17 18.72
N ASN A 101 24.56 14.06 19.25
CA ASN A 101 25.69 13.67 20.09
C ASN A 101 25.34 13.41 21.57
N ASN A 102 24.16 13.82 22.04
CA ASN A 102 23.74 13.60 23.42
C ASN A 102 22.63 12.54 23.54
N ARG A 103 22.39 11.72 22.50
CA ARG A 103 21.25 10.79 22.42
C ARG A 103 21.08 9.88 23.64
N ALA A 104 22.18 9.35 24.20
CA ALA A 104 22.16 8.52 25.41
C ALA A 104 21.77 9.31 26.68
N PHE A 105 22.08 10.61 26.74
CA PHE A 105 21.68 11.50 27.83
C PHE A 105 20.22 11.99 27.69
N LEU A 106 19.69 11.97 26.46
CA LEU A 106 18.34 12.46 26.12
C LEU A 106 17.23 11.43 26.32
N ALA A 107 17.56 10.15 26.52
CA ALA A 107 16.59 9.08 26.74
C ALA A 107 16.05 9.02 28.18
N ASP A 108 16.84 9.46 29.17
CA ASP A 108 16.56 9.25 30.60
C ASP A 108 16.20 10.52 31.40
N GLU A 109 16.29 11.72 30.79
CA GLU A 109 16.07 13.01 31.49
C GLU A 109 14.82 13.79 31.01
N PRO A 110 13.80 14.01 31.87
CA PRO A 110 12.55 14.71 31.54
C PRO A 110 12.66 16.11 30.89
N PRO A 111 13.62 16.99 31.27
CA PRO A 111 13.73 18.34 30.71
C PRO A 111 14.09 18.35 29.21
N TYR A 112 14.79 17.32 28.74
CA TYR A 112 15.22 17.24 27.36
C TYR A 112 14.16 16.61 26.46
N LEU A 113 13.40 15.63 26.97
CA LEU A 113 12.17 15.17 26.32
C LEU A 113 11.16 16.32 26.17
N TYR A 114 11.09 17.22 27.16
CA TYR A 114 10.28 18.44 27.09
C TYR A 114 10.78 19.42 26.02
N LEU A 115 12.09 19.73 25.96
CA LEU A 115 12.67 20.57 24.90
C LEU A 115 12.41 19.99 23.51
N HIS A 116 12.55 18.67 23.38
CA HIS A 116 12.31 17.90 22.18
C HIS A 116 10.82 17.90 21.78
N GLN A 117 9.89 17.70 22.71
CA GLN A 117 8.44 17.81 22.47
C GLN A 117 8.02 19.25 22.14
N LYS A 118 8.65 20.26 22.74
CA LYS A 118 8.40 21.68 22.44
C LYS A 118 8.97 22.12 21.11
N LEU A 119 10.16 21.64 20.71
CA LEU A 119 10.72 21.82 19.37
C LEU A 119 9.77 21.23 18.33
N LYS A 120 9.38 19.97 18.54
CA LYS A 120 8.39 19.30 17.71
C LYS A 120 7.08 20.07 17.65
N ALA A 121 6.51 20.47 18.80
CA ALA A 121 5.26 21.23 18.82
C ALA A 121 5.39 22.60 18.14
N ALA A 122 6.52 23.30 18.29
CA ALA A 122 6.77 24.57 17.60
C ALA A 122 6.86 24.37 16.08
N PHE A 123 7.56 23.33 15.62
CA PHE A 123 7.66 22.99 14.20
C PHE A 123 6.35 22.38 13.64
N ASP A 124 5.56 21.70 14.45
CA ASP A 124 4.25 21.16 14.08
C ASP A 124 3.20 22.27 14.02
N VAL A 125 3.22 23.24 14.95
CA VAL A 125 2.44 24.48 14.87
C VAL A 125 2.92 25.33 13.70
N PHE A 126 4.21 25.33 13.38
CA PHE A 126 4.75 25.99 12.19
C PHE A 126 4.21 25.34 10.91
N ALA A 127 4.31 24.01 10.80
CA ALA A 127 3.77 23.26 9.68
C ALA A 127 2.24 23.34 9.59
N HIS A 128 1.54 23.43 10.73
CA HIS A 128 0.08 23.59 10.77
C HIS A 128 -0.38 25.01 10.48
N SER A 129 0.34 26.03 10.95
CA SER A 129 0.01 27.43 10.63
C SER A 129 0.29 27.77 9.17
N GLN A 130 1.15 27.00 8.49
CA GLN A 130 1.30 27.04 7.04
C GLN A 130 0.06 26.60 6.24
N TYR A 131 -0.92 25.91 6.87
CA TYR A 131 -2.25 25.70 6.27
C TYR A 131 -3.09 26.99 6.22
N CYS A 132 -2.81 27.95 7.10
CA CYS A 132 -3.49 29.25 7.16
C CYS A 132 -2.79 30.33 6.32
N VAL A 133 -1.65 30.00 5.71
CA VAL A 133 -0.91 30.91 4.86
C VAL A 133 -1.65 31.05 3.54
N THR A 134 -2.17 32.24 3.27
CA THR A 134 -2.93 32.51 2.04
C THR A 134 -2.10 32.21 0.80
N GLU A 135 -2.77 31.84 -0.30
CA GLU A 135 -2.11 31.57 -1.59
C GLU A 135 -1.19 32.71 -2.07
N SER A 136 -1.46 33.95 -1.64
CA SER A 136 -0.67 35.14 -1.96
C SER A 136 0.73 35.13 -1.34
N THR A 137 0.91 34.48 -0.18
CA THR A 137 2.17 34.48 0.56
C THR A 137 3.21 33.54 -0.06
N TRP A 138 2.77 32.38 -0.57
CA TRP A 138 3.64 31.42 -1.28
C TRP A 138 4.08 31.93 -2.66
N SER A 139 3.27 32.79 -3.29
CA SER A 139 3.46 33.26 -4.66
C SER A 139 4.40 34.48 -4.79
N SER A 140 4.83 35.08 -3.68
CA SER A 140 5.66 36.28 -3.70
C SER A 140 7.13 35.92 -3.96
N PRO A 141 7.77 36.50 -5.01
CA PRO A 141 9.18 36.24 -5.34
C PRO A 141 10.18 36.75 -4.28
N HIS A 142 9.72 37.55 -3.31
CA HIS A 142 10.52 38.04 -2.19
C HIS A 142 10.37 37.17 -0.93
N ASN A 143 9.53 36.13 -0.97
CA ASN A 143 9.11 35.34 0.19
C ASN A 143 9.46 33.85 0.00
N ASP A 144 10.74 33.50 0.04
CA ASP A 144 11.15 32.09 -0.03
C ASP A 144 10.95 31.38 1.33
N ALA A 145 9.68 31.18 1.68
CA ALA A 145 9.20 30.43 2.84
C ALA A 145 9.56 28.93 2.76
N PHE A 146 9.93 28.44 1.57
CA PHE A 146 10.18 27.03 1.31
C PHE A 146 11.45 26.55 2.00
N GLY A 147 12.54 27.33 1.99
CA GLY A 147 13.76 26.97 2.71
C GLY A 147 13.54 26.85 4.23
N VAL A 148 12.62 27.64 4.80
CA VAL A 148 12.23 27.51 6.21
C VAL A 148 11.45 26.21 6.46
N PHE A 149 10.55 25.85 5.55
CA PHE A 149 9.83 24.58 5.58
C PHE A 149 10.78 23.37 5.45
N GLU A 150 11.71 23.38 4.49
CA GLU A 150 12.68 22.30 4.30
C GLU A 150 13.56 22.09 5.53
N ILE A 151 14.07 23.17 6.14
CA ILE A 151 14.85 23.06 7.39
C ILE A 151 14.01 22.54 8.53
N SER A 152 12.81 23.09 8.73
CA SER A 152 11.89 22.63 9.78
C SER A 152 11.64 21.13 9.67
N ARG A 153 11.38 20.68 8.44
CA ARG A 153 11.14 19.27 8.14
C ARG A 153 12.40 18.43 8.30
N TRP A 154 13.57 18.91 7.88
CA TRP A 154 14.83 18.21 8.08
C TRP A 154 15.12 17.97 9.56
N VAL A 155 14.92 19.00 10.41
CA VAL A 155 15.03 18.90 11.87
C VAL A 155 14.03 17.89 12.41
N SER A 156 12.74 18.01 12.05
CA SER A 156 11.69 17.08 12.50
C SER A 156 11.88 15.65 12.01
N CYS A 157 12.59 15.46 10.90
CA CYS A 157 12.92 14.13 10.42
C CYS A 157 14.23 13.60 11.01
N THR A 158 14.82 14.19 12.07
CA THR A 158 16.10 13.68 12.64
C THR A 158 15.95 12.48 13.57
N ASN A 159 14.74 12.13 14.00
CA ASN A 159 14.49 10.95 14.84
C ASN A 159 13.33 10.13 14.27
N LEU A 160 13.56 8.84 14.06
CA LEU A 160 12.59 7.90 13.44
C LEU A 160 11.34 7.68 14.29
N SER A 161 11.42 7.88 15.61
CA SER A 161 10.28 7.83 16.53
C SER A 161 9.32 9.03 16.39
N TRP A 162 9.68 10.07 15.62
CA TRP A 162 8.82 11.23 15.36
C TRP A 162 7.89 11.01 14.18
N GLY A 163 7.55 9.74 13.91
CA GLY A 163 6.65 9.29 12.85
C GLY A 163 5.21 9.79 13.00
N HIS A 164 5.01 11.10 13.11
CA HIS A 164 3.77 11.72 12.72
C HIS A 164 3.82 11.98 11.22
N ASP A 165 2.72 11.62 10.57
CA ASP A 165 2.46 11.99 9.21
C ASP A 165 2.24 13.50 9.21
N TYR A 166 3.22 14.26 8.71
CA TYR A 166 2.96 15.63 8.30
C TYR A 166 1.72 15.57 7.42
N VAL A 167 0.69 16.31 7.81
CA VAL A 167 -0.51 16.47 6.99
C VAL A 167 -0.03 16.82 5.59
N VAL A 168 -0.47 16.04 4.61
CA VAL A 168 -0.04 16.22 3.24
C VAL A 168 -0.62 17.55 2.79
N LEU A 169 0.21 18.58 2.67
CA LEU A 169 -0.16 19.81 1.97
C LEU A 169 -0.68 19.42 0.59
N SER A 170 -1.89 19.87 0.27
CA SER A 170 -2.56 19.44 -0.96
C SER A 170 -1.69 19.77 -2.19
N ASN A 171 -1.79 18.94 -3.24
CA ASN A 171 -1.10 19.21 -4.51
C ASN A 171 -1.43 20.59 -5.08
N ARG A 172 -2.59 21.18 -4.71
CA ARG A 172 -2.98 22.55 -5.11
C ARG A 172 -2.06 23.61 -4.50
N VAL A 173 -1.63 23.43 -3.25
CA VAL A 173 -0.67 24.32 -2.60
C VAL A 173 0.71 24.14 -3.23
N ALA A 174 1.15 22.89 -3.41
CA ALA A 174 2.46 22.57 -3.98
C ALA A 174 2.67 23.19 -5.38
N ALA A 175 1.64 23.19 -6.24
CA ALA A 175 1.68 23.76 -7.59
C ALA A 175 1.91 25.29 -7.62
N LYS A 176 1.72 25.98 -6.50
CA LYS A 176 1.90 27.43 -6.37
C LYS A 176 3.20 27.81 -5.66
N VAL A 177 3.96 26.83 -5.15
CA VAL A 177 5.23 27.07 -4.47
C VAL A 177 6.34 27.26 -5.51
N PRO A 178 7.00 28.44 -5.58
CA PRO A 178 8.00 28.75 -6.60
C PRO A 178 9.14 27.73 -6.66
N ALA A 179 9.63 27.26 -5.50
CA ALA A 179 10.69 26.25 -5.44
C ALA A 179 10.27 24.92 -6.09
N ILE A 180 9.02 24.49 -5.89
CA ILE A 180 8.48 23.26 -6.50
C ILE A 180 8.28 23.48 -8.01
N VAL A 181 7.72 24.62 -8.43
CA VAL A 181 7.55 24.95 -9.85
C VAL A 181 8.89 25.01 -10.58
N GLN A 182 9.91 25.64 -9.97
CA GLN A 182 11.27 25.67 -10.50
C GLN A 182 11.88 24.26 -10.56
N ALA A 183 11.69 23.45 -9.52
CA ALA A 183 12.12 22.06 -9.49
C ALA A 183 11.46 21.25 -10.61
N MET A 184 10.15 21.38 -10.83
CA MET A 184 9.46 20.75 -11.96
C MET A 184 10.05 21.18 -13.30
N GLY A 185 10.31 22.48 -13.51
CA GLY A 185 10.96 22.96 -14.73
C GLY A 185 12.40 22.43 -14.90
N LYS A 186 13.17 22.29 -13.82
CA LYS A 186 14.51 21.67 -13.85
C LYS A 186 14.44 20.17 -14.14
N LEU A 187 13.45 19.48 -13.58
CA LEU A 187 13.18 18.07 -13.85
C LEU A 187 12.96 17.87 -15.34
N GLU A 188 12.06 18.63 -15.97
CA GLU A 188 11.75 18.49 -17.39
C GLU A 188 12.94 18.76 -18.31
N ARG A 189 13.76 19.78 -17.99
CA ARG A 189 14.89 20.19 -18.83
C ARG A 189 16.15 19.34 -18.66
N ASN A 190 16.50 18.95 -17.43
CA ASN A 190 17.85 18.48 -17.11
C ASN A 190 17.93 17.03 -16.62
N VAL A 191 16.84 16.48 -16.07
CA VAL A 191 16.85 15.18 -15.38
C VAL A 191 15.87 14.19 -16.00
N GLY A 192 14.75 14.68 -16.54
CA GLY A 192 13.69 13.91 -17.18
C GLY A 192 14.18 13.00 -18.31
N PRO A 193 15.18 13.40 -19.13
CA PRO A 193 15.77 12.50 -20.13
C PRO A 193 16.67 11.39 -19.54
N LYS A 194 17.16 11.56 -18.30
CA LYS A 194 18.17 10.68 -17.67
C LYS A 194 17.55 9.59 -16.78
N ILE A 195 16.35 9.82 -16.26
CA ILE A 195 15.69 9.01 -15.24
C ILE A 195 14.29 8.63 -15.71
N CYS A 196 13.87 7.41 -15.38
CA CYS A 196 12.51 6.94 -15.68
C CYS A 196 11.49 7.74 -14.87
N ARG A 197 10.61 8.48 -15.56
CA ARG A 197 9.59 9.31 -14.92
C ARG A 197 8.69 8.51 -13.99
N ARG A 198 8.21 7.34 -14.42
CA ARG A 198 7.38 6.45 -13.59
C ARG A 198 8.06 6.11 -12.25
N ARG A 199 9.33 5.71 -12.29
CA ARG A 199 10.08 5.31 -11.08
C ARG A 199 10.32 6.50 -10.14
N LEU A 200 10.65 7.66 -10.72
CA LEU A 200 10.81 8.90 -9.97
C LEU A 200 9.52 9.28 -9.23
N TRP A 201 8.39 9.32 -9.94
CA TRP A 201 7.10 9.67 -9.36
C TRP A 201 6.62 8.64 -8.35
N ASN A 202 6.91 7.35 -8.56
CA ASN A 202 6.65 6.31 -7.58
C ASN A 202 7.42 6.55 -6.28
N LEU A 203 8.74 6.78 -6.34
CA LEU A 203 9.54 7.09 -5.15
C LEU A 203 9.05 8.36 -4.44
N LEU A 204 8.73 9.40 -5.20
CA LEU A 204 8.22 10.65 -4.66
C LEU A 204 6.85 10.47 -3.99
N ASN A 205 5.94 9.69 -4.58
CA ASN A 205 4.63 9.42 -3.99
C ASN A 205 4.70 8.56 -2.72
N GLU A 206 5.75 7.74 -2.57
CA GLU A 206 6.01 6.97 -1.35
C GLU A 206 6.66 7.78 -0.23
N SER A 207 7.23 8.94 -0.58
CA SER A 207 7.81 9.86 0.39
C SER A 207 6.71 10.58 1.18
N LYS A 208 6.99 10.86 2.46
CA LYS A 208 6.04 11.59 3.31
C LYS A 208 5.79 13.02 2.81
N GLY A 209 6.78 13.66 2.19
CA GLY A 209 6.66 15.03 1.70
C GLY A 209 6.06 15.17 0.30
N ARG A 210 5.92 14.07 -0.45
CA ARG A 210 5.40 14.08 -1.83
C ARG A 210 6.12 15.15 -2.67
N LEU A 211 5.37 16.07 -3.29
CA LEU A 211 5.92 17.13 -4.14
C LEU A 211 6.94 18.03 -3.43
N PHE A 212 6.86 18.17 -2.11
CA PHE A 212 7.81 18.98 -1.35
C PHE A 212 9.19 18.33 -1.24
N ASP A 213 9.31 17.03 -1.48
CA ASP A 213 10.60 16.34 -1.56
C ASP A 213 11.30 16.49 -2.91
N LEU A 214 10.62 17.04 -3.92
CA LEU A 214 11.13 17.10 -5.28
C LEU A 214 12.44 17.92 -5.39
N PRO A 215 12.57 19.12 -4.79
CA PRO A 215 13.80 19.91 -4.92
C PRO A 215 15.03 19.18 -4.35
N SER A 216 14.88 18.62 -3.16
CA SER A 216 15.90 17.78 -2.52
C SER A 216 16.23 16.55 -3.37
N LEU A 217 15.24 15.82 -3.88
CA LEU A 217 15.50 14.66 -4.77
C LEU A 217 16.26 15.07 -6.04
N LEU A 218 15.94 16.21 -6.64
CA LEU A 218 16.63 16.71 -7.83
C LEU A 218 18.09 17.07 -7.57
N SER A 219 18.43 17.64 -6.41
CA SER A 219 19.83 17.97 -6.10
C SER A 219 20.72 16.72 -6.08
N MET A 220 20.17 15.58 -5.63
CA MET A 220 20.86 14.30 -5.67
C MET A 220 20.89 13.70 -7.08
N LEU A 221 19.78 13.75 -7.82
CA LEU A 221 19.70 13.21 -9.19
C LEU A 221 20.62 13.92 -10.19
N GLN A 222 20.97 15.19 -9.94
CA GLN A 222 21.97 15.90 -10.76
C GLN A 222 23.35 15.24 -10.73
N ARG A 223 23.64 14.43 -9.70
CA ARG A 223 24.92 13.70 -9.54
C ARG A 223 24.94 12.37 -10.28
N PHE A 224 23.81 11.93 -10.83
CA PHE A 224 23.69 10.64 -11.50
C PHE A 224 24.33 10.70 -12.89
N PRO A 225 24.89 9.58 -13.38
CA PRO A 225 25.34 9.47 -14.77
C PRO A 225 24.19 9.80 -15.73
N ASN A 226 24.51 10.49 -16.84
CA ASN A 226 23.51 10.85 -17.86
C ASN A 226 22.80 9.63 -18.45
N ASP A 227 23.47 8.49 -18.40
CA ASP A 227 23.07 7.25 -19.03
C ASP A 227 22.66 6.18 -18.02
N TYR A 228 22.29 6.57 -16.79
CA TYR A 228 21.85 5.64 -15.75
C TYR A 228 20.61 4.83 -16.18
N HIS A 229 19.57 5.49 -16.70
CA HIS A 229 18.38 4.84 -17.26
C HIS A 229 18.33 5.00 -18.79
N LYS A 230 19.24 4.32 -19.50
CA LYS A 230 19.15 4.20 -20.97
C LYS A 230 17.76 3.69 -21.37
N LYS A 231 17.22 4.21 -22.47
CA LYS A 231 15.92 3.81 -23.06
C LYS A 231 14.65 4.23 -22.28
N HIS A 232 14.77 5.09 -21.27
CA HIS A 232 13.60 5.57 -20.50
C HIS A 232 13.14 7.00 -20.86
N GLY A 233 13.69 7.61 -21.91
CA GLY A 233 13.37 8.98 -22.32
C GLY A 233 11.89 9.22 -22.62
N ASP A 234 11.20 8.21 -23.15
CA ASP A 234 9.79 8.28 -23.55
C ASP A 234 8.81 7.84 -22.45
N CYS A 235 9.32 7.44 -21.27
CA CYS A 235 8.46 7.02 -20.17
C CYS A 235 7.67 8.20 -19.60
N VAL A 236 6.40 7.97 -19.25
CA VAL A 236 5.52 8.94 -18.61
C VAL A 236 5.30 8.58 -17.14
N PRO A 237 4.76 9.48 -16.29
CA PRO A 237 4.59 9.21 -14.86
C PRO A 237 3.81 7.93 -14.52
N ASP A 238 2.83 7.56 -15.35
CA ASP A 238 1.98 6.39 -15.11
C ASP A 238 2.42 5.13 -15.89
N THR A 239 3.36 5.24 -16.83
CA THR A 239 3.70 4.14 -17.76
C THR A 239 5.17 4.14 -18.12
N CYS A 240 5.79 2.97 -18.01
CA CYS A 240 7.15 2.69 -18.43
C CYS A 240 7.11 1.55 -19.44
N HIS A 241 7.66 1.77 -20.64
CA HIS A 241 7.56 0.81 -21.74
C HIS A 241 8.31 -0.50 -21.46
N LEU A 242 9.37 -0.46 -20.66
CA LEU A 242 10.14 -1.65 -20.29
C LEU A 242 9.43 -2.53 -19.24
N ASP A 243 8.28 -2.10 -18.71
CA ASP A 243 7.55 -2.88 -17.71
C ASP A 243 6.82 -4.07 -18.34
N ASP A 244 6.42 -3.93 -19.60
CA ASP A 244 5.67 -4.93 -20.38
C ASP A 244 6.55 -5.72 -21.36
N ASP A 245 7.86 -5.45 -21.38
CA ASP A 245 8.80 -6.16 -22.25
C ASP A 245 8.86 -7.65 -21.92
N ASN A 246 8.82 -8.48 -22.96
CA ASN A 246 8.97 -9.92 -22.81
C ASN A 246 10.43 -10.29 -22.54
N THR A 247 10.80 -10.24 -21.25
CA THR A 247 12.16 -10.52 -20.78
C THR A 247 12.62 -11.94 -21.01
N THR A 248 11.73 -12.87 -21.40
CA THR A 248 12.13 -14.25 -21.72
C THR A 248 12.86 -14.36 -23.05
N ARG A 249 12.80 -13.34 -23.92
CA ARG A 249 13.47 -13.33 -25.23
C ARG A 249 14.79 -12.57 -25.24
N VAL A 250 15.16 -11.93 -24.13
CA VAL A 250 16.40 -11.18 -24.02
C VAL A 250 17.57 -12.17 -24.02
N GLU A 251 18.55 -11.96 -24.91
CA GLU A 251 19.75 -12.78 -24.98
C GLU A 251 20.53 -12.74 -23.66
N GLN A 252 21.22 -13.83 -23.34
CA GLN A 252 21.94 -13.90 -22.09
C GLN A 252 23.15 -12.96 -22.07
N GLN A 253 23.31 -12.25 -20.96
CA GLN A 253 24.45 -11.37 -20.75
C GLN A 253 25.73 -12.20 -20.61
N HIS A 254 26.78 -11.67 -21.21
CA HIS A 254 28.13 -12.18 -21.15
C HIS A 254 28.99 -11.34 -20.20
N LYS A 255 29.81 -11.98 -19.35
CA LYS A 255 30.75 -11.35 -18.39
C LYS A 255 32.23 -11.60 -18.73
N CYS A 256 32.47 -12.11 -19.93
CA CYS A 256 33.78 -12.40 -20.50
C CYS A 256 34.46 -11.12 -20.99
N GLY A 257 35.18 -10.48 -20.07
CA GLY A 257 35.90 -9.22 -20.28
C GLY A 257 36.27 -8.55 -18.96
N THR A 258 35.48 -8.76 -17.91
CA THR A 258 35.71 -8.19 -16.57
C THR A 258 36.50 -9.10 -15.62
N HIS A 259 36.62 -10.40 -15.92
CA HIS A 259 37.33 -11.38 -15.06
C HIS A 259 38.19 -12.40 -15.83
N GLY A 260 38.69 -12.05 -17.02
CA GLY A 260 39.63 -12.91 -17.76
C GLY A 260 39.06 -14.23 -18.28
N SER A 261 37.74 -14.41 -18.32
CA SER A 261 37.14 -15.61 -18.93
C SER A 261 37.17 -15.52 -20.45
N GLU A 262 37.83 -16.51 -21.06
CA GLU A 262 37.93 -16.75 -22.50
C GLU A 262 36.53 -16.94 -23.12
N CYS A 263 35.88 -15.87 -23.54
CA CYS A 263 34.89 -15.97 -24.62
C CYS A 263 35.29 -15.15 -25.85
N VAL A 264 36.43 -14.46 -25.78
CA VAL A 264 37.00 -13.73 -26.91
C VAL A 264 38.12 -14.58 -27.48
N SER A 265 37.80 -15.60 -28.29
CA SER A 265 38.64 -16.06 -29.42
C SER A 265 38.28 -17.42 -30.04
N THR A 266 37.39 -18.24 -29.48
CA THR A 266 37.06 -19.54 -30.11
C THR A 266 35.56 -19.87 -30.05
N ILE A 267 34.98 -20.01 -31.26
CA ILE A 267 33.86 -20.87 -31.68
C ILE A 267 32.88 -21.26 -30.57
N GLU A 268 31.72 -20.59 -30.57
CA GLU A 268 30.49 -20.84 -29.79
C GLU A 268 30.55 -20.61 -28.25
N PRO A 269 29.58 -19.86 -27.69
CA PRO A 269 29.48 -19.69 -26.24
C PRO A 269 29.23 -21.04 -25.55
N LYS A 270 30.13 -21.42 -24.62
CA LYS A 270 29.96 -22.64 -23.81
C LYS A 270 28.80 -22.46 -22.84
N PHE A 271 27.76 -23.28 -22.98
CA PHE A 271 26.63 -23.36 -22.06
C PHE A 271 26.83 -24.47 -21.03
N LEU A 272 26.24 -24.27 -19.86
CA LEU A 272 26.11 -25.28 -18.82
C LEU A 272 24.66 -25.75 -18.78
N GLU A 273 24.48 -27.04 -18.55
CA GLU A 273 23.17 -27.69 -18.45
C GLU A 273 22.91 -28.13 -17.01
N PHE A 274 21.72 -27.79 -16.51
CA PHE A 274 21.17 -28.14 -15.22
C PHE A 274 19.88 -28.92 -15.47
N GLU A 275 19.84 -30.19 -15.07
CA GLU A 275 18.74 -31.08 -15.44
C GLU A 275 17.46 -30.75 -14.66
N PRO A 276 16.39 -30.22 -15.31
CA PRO A 276 15.20 -29.77 -14.58
C PRO A 276 14.38 -30.93 -13.99
N ARG A 277 14.59 -32.17 -14.47
CA ARG A 277 13.90 -33.36 -13.96
C ARG A 277 14.28 -33.67 -12.52
N ILE A 278 15.52 -33.35 -12.12
CA ILE A 278 15.99 -33.51 -10.75
C ILE A 278 15.18 -32.61 -9.80
N LEU A 279 14.89 -31.37 -10.23
CA LEU A 279 14.04 -30.43 -9.51
C LEU A 279 12.59 -30.93 -9.38
N ASN A 280 12.05 -31.52 -10.45
CA ASN A 280 10.71 -32.11 -10.41
C ASN A 280 10.62 -33.26 -9.39
N GLY A 281 11.66 -34.08 -9.28
CA GLY A 281 11.76 -35.16 -8.30
C GLY A 281 11.84 -34.67 -6.85
N ALA A 282 12.60 -33.60 -6.60
CA ALA A 282 12.75 -33.02 -5.26
C ALA A 282 11.42 -32.55 -4.67
N LEU A 283 10.54 -31.98 -5.50
CA LEU A 283 9.24 -31.45 -5.08
C LEU A 283 8.10 -32.49 -5.09
N LYS A 284 8.27 -33.65 -5.74
CA LYS A 284 7.28 -34.75 -5.73
C LYS A 284 7.13 -35.42 -4.37
N ASN A 285 8.19 -35.42 -3.57
CA ASN A 285 8.25 -36.12 -2.28
C ASN A 285 7.78 -35.27 -1.09
N GLU A 286 7.33 -34.02 -1.29
CA GLU A 286 6.87 -33.11 -0.23
C GLU A 286 5.34 -33.19 0.02
N THR A 287 4.66 -34.24 -0.44
CA THR A 287 3.18 -34.36 -0.38
C THR A 287 2.62 -34.83 0.96
N THR A 288 3.46 -35.20 1.94
CA THR A 288 3.04 -35.54 3.30
C THR A 288 2.96 -34.27 4.16
N GLU A 289 1.81 -34.04 4.82
CA GLU A 289 1.52 -32.81 5.60
C GLU A 289 2.58 -32.45 6.65
N LEU A 290 3.37 -33.43 7.12
CA LEU A 290 4.47 -33.24 8.07
C LEU A 290 5.76 -32.65 7.44
N ASP A 291 6.04 -32.91 6.16
CA ASP A 291 7.25 -32.43 5.46
C ASP A 291 7.12 -30.99 4.95
N LEU A 292 5.91 -30.42 5.00
CA LEU A 292 5.63 -29.04 4.60
C LEU A 292 6.36 -27.99 5.45
N ALA A 293 6.85 -28.36 6.63
CA ALA A 293 7.52 -27.43 7.54
C ALA A 293 8.99 -27.12 7.17
N VAL A 294 9.65 -27.96 6.38
CA VAL A 294 11.07 -27.79 6.03
C VAL A 294 11.25 -27.90 4.52
N LEU A 295 11.45 -26.76 3.86
CA LEU A 295 11.76 -26.71 2.43
C LEU A 295 13.06 -27.49 2.16
N LYS A 296 13.02 -28.48 1.26
CA LYS A 296 14.27 -29.01 0.68
C LYS A 296 14.78 -27.98 -0.35
N PRO A 297 15.96 -27.38 -0.14
CA PRO A 297 16.45 -26.35 -1.05
C PRO A 297 16.71 -26.94 -2.44
N THR A 298 16.27 -26.24 -3.49
CA THR A 298 16.54 -26.59 -4.89
C THR A 298 17.81 -25.91 -5.44
N ALA A 299 18.74 -25.56 -4.54
CA ALA A 299 19.99 -24.90 -4.88
C ALA A 299 20.99 -25.88 -5.49
N TRP A 300 21.80 -25.38 -6.42
CA TRP A 300 22.87 -26.15 -7.07
C TRP A 300 24.20 -25.96 -6.33
N PRO A 301 25.01 -27.02 -6.17
CA PRO A 301 26.40 -26.91 -5.73
C PRO A 301 27.24 -26.02 -6.65
N LEU A 302 28.28 -25.39 -6.12
CA LEU A 302 29.17 -24.56 -6.94
C LEU A 302 30.02 -25.37 -7.94
N GLU A 303 30.36 -26.60 -7.59
CA GLU A 303 31.28 -27.46 -8.36
C GLU A 303 30.57 -28.51 -9.22
N ASP A 304 29.26 -28.69 -9.05
CA ASP A 304 28.49 -29.73 -9.72
C ASP A 304 27.12 -29.21 -10.18
N THR A 305 26.79 -29.45 -11.45
CA THR A 305 25.50 -29.09 -12.06
C THR A 305 24.56 -30.29 -12.23
N LYS A 306 25.01 -31.50 -11.84
CA LYS A 306 24.27 -32.76 -12.03
C LYS A 306 23.58 -33.26 -10.77
N THR A 307 23.95 -32.76 -9.58
CA THR A 307 23.30 -33.15 -8.32
C THR A 307 22.78 -31.92 -7.59
N LEU A 308 21.67 -32.08 -6.86
CA LEU A 308 21.20 -31.03 -5.97
C LEU A 308 22.07 -30.98 -4.71
N LEU A 309 22.21 -29.78 -4.17
CA LEU A 309 23.03 -29.56 -3.00
C LEU A 309 22.35 -30.17 -1.77
N SER A 310 22.97 -31.21 -1.22
CA SER A 310 22.54 -31.81 0.04
C SER A 310 22.99 -30.93 1.20
N LEU A 311 22.15 -29.96 1.59
CA LEU A 311 22.43 -29.06 2.70
C LEU A 311 21.71 -29.50 3.98
N GLN A 312 22.48 -29.56 5.06
CA GLN A 312 21.94 -29.55 6.41
C GLN A 312 21.77 -28.11 6.89
N PRO A 313 20.78 -27.82 7.75
CA PRO A 313 20.67 -26.50 8.38
C PRO A 313 21.94 -26.15 9.16
N LEU A 314 22.34 -24.88 9.15
CA LEU A 314 23.53 -24.39 9.87
C LEU A 314 23.32 -24.50 11.41
N PRO A 315 24.29 -25.06 12.17
CA PRO A 315 24.07 -25.51 13.55
C PRO A 315 23.99 -24.41 14.64
N ASN A 316 24.30 -23.14 14.33
CA ASN A 316 24.36 -22.06 15.34
C ASN A 316 23.68 -20.77 14.83
N MET A 317 22.35 -20.66 14.96
CA MET A 317 21.62 -19.44 14.57
C MET A 317 20.92 -18.79 15.76
N PRO A 318 20.98 -17.45 15.92
CA PRO A 318 20.29 -16.73 16.99
C PRO A 318 18.77 -16.60 16.75
N THR A 319 18.04 -16.68 17.86
CA THR A 319 16.72 -16.11 18.18
C THR A 319 15.42 -16.57 17.49
N ASP A 320 15.42 -17.08 16.26
CA ASP A 320 14.14 -17.29 15.52
C ASP A 320 13.75 -18.76 15.22
N ASN A 321 14.53 -19.77 15.62
CA ASN A 321 14.27 -21.21 15.38
C ASN A 321 14.01 -21.61 13.90
N LEU A 322 14.41 -20.78 12.92
CA LEU A 322 14.19 -21.04 11.48
C LEU A 322 15.45 -21.57 10.79
N PRO A 323 15.34 -22.61 9.92
CA PRO A 323 16.48 -23.19 9.25
C PRO A 323 17.18 -22.17 8.34
N CYS A 324 18.50 -22.28 8.22
CA CYS A 324 19.35 -21.50 7.32
C CYS A 324 20.30 -22.47 6.62
N TYR A 325 20.48 -22.31 5.32
CA TYR A 325 21.28 -23.22 4.51
C TYR A 325 22.43 -22.46 3.85
N ASP A 326 23.53 -23.17 3.63
CA ASP A 326 24.80 -22.63 3.12
C ASP A 326 24.80 -22.40 1.60
N TYR A 327 23.85 -21.58 1.13
CA TYR A 327 23.78 -21.12 -0.26
C TYR A 327 23.46 -19.62 -0.36
N MET A 328 23.86 -19.05 -1.50
CA MET A 328 23.53 -17.69 -1.91
C MET A 328 22.31 -17.70 -2.83
N ALA A 329 21.27 -16.93 -2.50
CA ALA A 329 20.17 -16.68 -3.43
C ALA A 329 20.52 -15.50 -4.35
N VAL A 330 20.33 -15.64 -5.65
CA VAL A 330 20.55 -14.59 -6.64
C VAL A 330 19.22 -13.91 -6.94
N SER A 331 19.13 -12.63 -6.57
CA SER A 331 18.00 -11.74 -6.88
C SER A 331 18.42 -10.80 -8.00
N HIS A 332 17.82 -10.96 -9.17
CA HIS A 332 18.31 -10.39 -10.43
C HIS A 332 17.18 -9.88 -11.32
N VAL A 333 17.53 -9.26 -12.45
CA VAL A 333 16.55 -8.72 -13.42
C VAL A 333 16.69 -9.44 -14.75
N TRP A 334 15.68 -10.20 -15.16
CA TRP A 334 15.70 -10.95 -16.43
C TRP A 334 15.91 -10.05 -17.66
N ALA A 335 15.43 -8.80 -17.62
CA ALA A 335 15.59 -7.82 -18.69
C ALA A 335 17.06 -7.44 -18.95
N ASP A 336 17.95 -7.67 -17.98
CA ASP A 336 19.37 -7.38 -18.07
C ASP A 336 20.16 -8.53 -18.73
N GLY A 337 19.45 -9.49 -19.33
CA GLY A 337 20.05 -10.70 -19.91
C GLY A 337 20.51 -11.73 -18.87
N THR A 338 20.15 -11.57 -17.60
CA THR A 338 20.47 -12.58 -16.58
C THR A 338 19.43 -13.68 -16.47
N GLY A 339 18.42 -13.74 -17.36
CA GLY A 339 17.45 -14.84 -17.43
C GLY A 339 17.92 -16.00 -18.31
N ARG A 340 17.01 -16.89 -18.72
CA ARG A 340 17.34 -18.01 -19.63
C ARG A 340 17.55 -17.60 -21.10
N GLY A 341 16.96 -16.47 -21.51
CA GLY A 341 16.85 -16.05 -22.91
C GLY A 341 16.10 -17.07 -23.78
N SER A 342 16.49 -17.17 -25.05
CA SER A 342 15.88 -18.07 -26.03
C SER A 342 16.33 -19.55 -25.89
N HIS A 343 17.23 -19.85 -24.95
CA HIS A 343 17.82 -21.17 -24.78
C HIS A 343 16.89 -22.18 -24.07
N PRO A 344 17.17 -23.50 -24.19
CA PRO A 344 16.43 -24.54 -23.49
C PRO A 344 16.39 -24.33 -21.97
N ILE A 345 15.33 -24.83 -21.32
CA ILE A 345 15.18 -24.67 -19.86
C ILE A 345 16.32 -25.42 -19.15
N GLY A 346 16.89 -24.80 -18.12
CA GLY A 346 18.04 -25.34 -17.39
C GLY A 346 19.39 -25.03 -18.04
N THR A 347 19.45 -24.14 -19.04
CA THR A 347 20.70 -23.77 -19.69
C THR A 347 21.10 -22.32 -19.40
N VAL A 348 22.38 -22.12 -19.09
CA VAL A 348 22.98 -20.80 -18.85
C VAL A 348 24.38 -20.75 -19.40
N ASN A 349 24.79 -19.60 -19.91
CA ASN A 349 26.15 -19.43 -20.41
C ASN A 349 27.16 -19.54 -19.25
N LYS A 350 28.30 -20.16 -19.52
CA LYS A 350 29.33 -20.45 -18.50
C LYS A 350 29.88 -19.20 -17.83
N CYS A 351 30.05 -18.10 -18.57
CA CYS A 351 30.68 -16.91 -18.02
C CYS A 351 29.79 -16.19 -16.98
N LEU A 352 28.47 -16.20 -17.18
CA LEU A 352 27.51 -15.68 -16.20
C LEU A 352 27.41 -16.57 -14.96
N TRP A 353 27.42 -17.90 -15.14
CA TRP A 353 27.52 -18.83 -14.00
C TRP A 353 28.81 -18.60 -13.19
N SER A 354 29.96 -18.55 -13.86
CA SER A 354 31.25 -18.30 -13.22
C SER A 354 31.28 -16.96 -12.46
N PHE A 355 30.60 -15.93 -12.97
CA PHE A 355 30.46 -14.66 -12.29
C PHE A 355 29.72 -14.80 -10.95
N PHE A 356 28.58 -15.50 -10.90
CA PHE A 356 27.88 -15.73 -9.63
C PHE A 356 28.64 -16.67 -8.70
N VAL A 357 29.32 -17.68 -9.22
CA VAL A 357 30.20 -18.57 -8.43
C VAL A 357 31.33 -17.79 -7.78
N PHE A 358 31.95 -16.85 -8.49
CA PHE A 358 33.00 -15.99 -7.95
C PHE A 358 32.52 -15.24 -6.70
N TRP A 359 31.34 -14.60 -6.76
CA TRP A 359 30.76 -13.91 -5.62
C TRP A 359 30.34 -14.85 -4.50
N ALA A 360 29.74 -16.00 -4.83
CA ALA A 360 29.38 -17.00 -3.85
C ALA A 360 30.59 -17.48 -3.03
N LYS A 361 31.76 -17.63 -3.66
CA LYS A 361 33.02 -18.03 -3.00
C LYS A 361 33.79 -16.88 -2.35
N SER A 362 33.37 -15.63 -2.56
CA SER A 362 34.09 -14.48 -2.00
C SER A 362 34.09 -14.54 -0.46
N PRO A 363 35.15 -14.06 0.22
CA PRO A 363 35.23 -14.12 1.68
C PRO A 363 34.05 -13.46 2.40
N ASP A 364 33.42 -12.46 1.78
CA ASP A 364 32.28 -11.72 2.34
C ASP A 364 30.94 -12.49 2.26
N ILE A 365 30.87 -13.57 1.47
CA ILE A 365 29.66 -14.39 1.27
C ILE A 365 29.90 -15.84 1.72
N ASP A 366 30.96 -16.48 1.22
CA ASP A 366 31.41 -17.83 1.59
C ASP A 366 30.27 -18.87 1.61
N CYS A 367 29.63 -19.11 0.46
CA CYS A 367 28.53 -20.05 0.29
C CYS A 367 28.96 -21.29 -0.49
N LYS A 368 28.29 -22.43 -0.28
CA LYS A 368 28.55 -23.71 -0.98
C LYS A 368 27.64 -23.99 -2.18
N GLY A 369 26.63 -23.14 -2.38
CA GLY A 369 25.70 -23.27 -3.49
C GLY A 369 25.08 -21.95 -3.92
N ILE A 370 24.37 -22.03 -5.04
CA ILE A 370 23.59 -20.94 -5.61
C ILE A 370 22.15 -21.40 -5.81
N TRP A 371 21.22 -20.58 -5.33
CA TRP A 371 19.84 -20.62 -5.78
C TRP A 371 19.59 -19.48 -6.76
N TRP A 372 19.17 -19.81 -7.97
CA TRP A 372 18.92 -18.86 -9.05
C TRP A 372 17.70 -19.32 -9.83
N ASP A 373 16.61 -18.57 -9.76
CA ASP A 373 15.29 -18.90 -10.33
C ASP A 373 15.34 -19.38 -11.81
N THR A 374 16.33 -18.93 -12.57
CA THR A 374 16.57 -19.29 -13.98
C THR A 374 16.87 -20.77 -14.15
N ILE A 375 17.53 -21.39 -13.16
CA ILE A 375 17.97 -22.81 -13.19
C ILE A 375 17.47 -23.63 -12.00
N CYS A 376 16.88 -23.02 -10.97
CA CYS A 376 16.39 -23.68 -9.76
C CYS A 376 14.87 -23.87 -9.73
N MET A 377 14.18 -23.57 -10.84
CA MET A 377 12.74 -23.73 -10.98
C MET A 377 12.38 -24.96 -11.82
N PRO A 378 11.43 -25.80 -11.36
CA PRO A 378 10.98 -27.00 -12.08
C PRO A 378 10.20 -26.66 -13.36
N THR A 379 10.10 -27.65 -14.24
CA THR A 379 9.42 -27.55 -15.54
C THR A 379 8.02 -28.14 -15.57
N GLU A 380 7.76 -29.18 -14.78
CA GLU A 380 6.42 -29.79 -14.71
C GLU A 380 5.43 -28.82 -14.06
N GLN A 381 4.23 -28.66 -14.63
CA GLN A 381 3.28 -27.62 -14.25
C GLN A 381 2.94 -27.65 -12.75
N LYS A 382 2.62 -28.84 -12.20
CA LYS A 382 2.25 -28.98 -10.78
C LYS A 382 3.40 -28.61 -9.85
N GLN A 383 4.62 -29.04 -10.18
CA GLN A 383 5.82 -28.77 -9.40
C GLN A 383 6.21 -27.30 -9.51
N ARG A 384 6.00 -26.67 -10.67
CA ARG A 384 6.18 -25.23 -10.88
C ARG A 384 5.21 -24.41 -10.05
N GLU A 385 3.94 -24.80 -9.99
CA GLU A 385 2.94 -24.17 -9.13
C GLU A 385 3.34 -24.25 -7.65
N LEU A 386 3.81 -25.42 -7.19
CA LEU A 386 4.31 -25.60 -5.82
C LEU A 386 5.59 -24.78 -5.54
N ALA A 387 6.52 -24.73 -6.50
CA ALA A 387 7.74 -23.94 -6.38
C ALA A 387 7.42 -22.43 -6.29
N LEU A 388 6.42 -21.94 -7.04
CA LEU A 388 5.95 -20.56 -6.93
C LEU A 388 5.31 -20.27 -5.57
N GLU A 389 4.51 -21.20 -5.04
CA GLU A 389 3.93 -21.09 -3.69
C GLU A 389 5.01 -20.98 -2.60
N LYS A 390 6.17 -21.59 -2.82
CA LYS A 390 7.30 -21.63 -1.86
C LYS A 390 8.49 -20.74 -2.24
N MET A 391 8.42 -19.97 -3.33
CA MET A 391 9.59 -19.30 -3.90
C MET A 391 10.30 -18.39 -2.89
N HIS A 392 9.50 -17.63 -2.13
CA HIS A 392 9.94 -16.71 -1.09
C HIS A 392 10.77 -17.39 0.02
N LEU A 393 10.51 -18.67 0.29
CA LEU A 393 11.26 -19.44 1.29
C LEU A 393 12.72 -19.69 0.89
N ASN A 394 13.04 -19.73 -0.42
CA ASN A 394 14.43 -19.85 -0.87
C ASN A 394 15.25 -18.62 -0.47
N TYR A 395 14.64 -17.43 -0.50
CA TYR A 395 15.30 -16.20 -0.02
C TYR A 395 15.36 -16.15 1.51
N ARG A 396 14.31 -16.64 2.19
CA ARG A 396 14.23 -16.72 3.65
C ARG A 396 15.31 -17.62 4.27
N TYR A 397 15.63 -18.73 3.59
CA TYR A 397 16.55 -19.76 4.09
C TYR A 397 17.96 -19.68 3.51
N ALA A 398 18.20 -18.83 2.50
CA ALA A 398 19.55 -18.53 2.04
C ALA A 398 20.39 -17.86 3.12
N LYS A 399 21.71 -18.17 3.15
CA LYS A 399 22.69 -17.48 3.99
C LYS A 399 22.76 -15.99 3.63
N HIS A 400 22.85 -15.71 2.33
CA HIS A 400 22.86 -14.35 1.77
C HIS A 400 22.00 -14.27 0.51
N THR A 401 21.43 -13.10 0.25
CA THR A 401 20.84 -12.76 -1.05
C THR A 401 21.73 -11.75 -1.75
N LEU A 402 22.16 -12.05 -2.98
CA LEU A 402 22.93 -11.16 -3.84
C LEU A 402 21.99 -10.44 -4.80
N ILE A 403 21.99 -9.11 -4.77
CA ILE A 403 21.28 -8.26 -5.71
C ILE A 403 22.21 -7.93 -6.89
N HIS A 404 21.77 -8.28 -8.09
CA HIS A 404 22.40 -7.89 -9.34
C HIS A 404 21.40 -7.17 -10.25
N ASP A 405 21.67 -5.91 -10.56
CA ASP A 405 20.92 -5.04 -11.46
C ASP A 405 21.92 -4.28 -12.34
N GLU A 406 21.75 -4.31 -13.66
CA GLU A 406 22.68 -3.71 -14.62
C GLU A 406 22.89 -2.22 -14.37
N GLY A 407 21.85 -1.49 -13.96
CA GLY A 407 21.96 -0.09 -13.59
C GLY A 407 22.88 0.11 -12.38
N LEU A 408 22.78 -0.75 -11.37
CA LEU A 408 23.60 -0.66 -10.16
C LEU A 408 25.05 -1.08 -10.37
N VAL A 409 25.32 -2.17 -11.10
CA VAL A 409 26.71 -2.55 -11.42
C VAL A 409 27.42 -1.51 -12.30
N ASN A 410 26.67 -0.71 -13.06
CA ASN A 410 27.22 0.44 -13.79
C ASN A 410 27.19 1.75 -12.98
N PHE A 411 26.63 1.75 -11.77
CA PHE A 411 26.59 2.91 -10.88
C PHE A 411 27.79 2.89 -9.94
N GLN A 412 28.66 3.90 -10.05
CA GLN A 412 29.84 3.99 -9.19
C GLN A 412 29.45 4.18 -7.72
N TRP A 413 30.00 3.35 -6.84
CA TRP A 413 29.83 3.51 -5.40
C TRP A 413 30.42 4.82 -4.88
N LYS A 414 29.67 5.50 -4.01
CA LYS A 414 30.05 6.75 -3.32
C LYS A 414 29.42 6.80 -1.94
N GLU A 415 30.13 7.37 -0.97
CA GLU A 415 29.65 7.55 0.41
C GLU A 415 28.79 8.82 0.58
N ASP A 416 27.96 9.17 -0.42
CA ASP A 416 27.13 10.39 -0.43
C ASP A 416 25.62 10.11 -0.43
N GLY A 417 25.23 8.84 -0.28
CA GLY A 417 23.84 8.38 -0.29
C GLY A 417 23.23 8.23 -1.68
N SER A 418 23.91 8.64 -2.76
CA SER A 418 23.41 8.44 -4.12
C SER A 418 23.20 6.96 -4.50
N PRO A 419 24.03 5.99 -4.03
CA PRO A 419 23.79 4.57 -4.30
C PRO A 419 22.46 4.04 -3.73
N CYS A 420 22.01 4.56 -2.58
CA CYS A 420 20.71 4.17 -2.02
C CYS A 420 19.54 4.69 -2.88
N VAL A 421 19.64 5.94 -3.36
CA VAL A 421 18.64 6.49 -4.29
C VAL A 421 18.68 5.77 -5.63
N ALA A 422 19.85 5.39 -6.13
CA ALA A 422 20.01 4.56 -7.32
C ALA A 422 19.31 3.21 -7.11
N LEU A 423 19.56 2.52 -5.99
CA LEU A 423 18.86 1.28 -5.64
C LEU A 423 17.33 1.45 -5.64
N ALA A 424 16.80 2.52 -5.04
CA ALA A 424 15.35 2.77 -5.01
C ALA A 424 14.75 3.09 -6.40
N LEU A 425 15.57 3.54 -7.36
CA LEU A 425 15.15 3.84 -8.74
C LEU A 425 15.47 2.71 -9.72
N SER A 426 16.17 1.66 -9.28
CA SER A 426 16.63 0.58 -10.14
C SER A 426 15.48 -0.24 -10.71
N THR A 427 15.78 -1.00 -11.77
CA THR A 427 14.81 -1.92 -12.35
C THR A 427 14.46 -3.00 -11.34
N TRP A 428 15.46 -3.49 -10.62
CA TRP A 428 15.31 -4.46 -9.56
C TRP A 428 14.31 -4.01 -8.49
N PHE A 429 14.44 -2.81 -7.93
CA PHE A 429 13.55 -2.38 -6.84
C PHE A 429 12.13 -2.08 -7.30
N THR A 430 11.89 -1.92 -8.60
CA THR A 430 10.56 -1.61 -9.14
C THR A 430 9.79 -2.83 -9.62
N ARG A 431 10.38 -4.04 -9.56
CA ARG A 431 9.67 -5.29 -9.86
C ARG A 431 8.90 -5.81 -8.63
N GLY A 432 7.80 -6.51 -8.90
CA GLY A 432 6.95 -7.08 -7.86
C GLY A 432 7.62 -8.22 -7.10
N TRP A 433 8.19 -9.19 -7.80
CA TRP A 433 8.79 -10.38 -7.19
C TRP A 433 9.94 -10.01 -6.25
N THR A 434 10.83 -9.09 -6.65
CA THR A 434 11.97 -8.61 -5.84
C THR A 434 11.55 -7.98 -4.51
N ALA A 435 10.30 -7.50 -4.38
CA ALA A 435 9.76 -7.03 -3.11
C ALA A 435 9.71 -8.17 -2.08
N LEU A 436 9.17 -9.32 -2.50
CA LEU A 436 9.04 -10.52 -1.69
C LEU A 436 10.41 -11.13 -1.37
N GLU A 437 11.31 -11.13 -2.36
CA GLU A 437 12.70 -11.57 -2.21
C GLU A 437 13.38 -10.77 -1.10
N LEU A 438 13.35 -9.43 -1.20
CA LEU A 438 13.97 -8.54 -0.22
C LEU A 438 13.36 -8.66 1.17
N MET A 439 12.04 -8.82 1.25
CA MET A 439 11.31 -8.95 2.51
C MET A 439 11.71 -10.22 3.27
N GLU A 440 11.87 -11.34 2.56
CA GLU A 440 12.21 -12.62 3.19
C GLU A 440 13.70 -12.74 3.54
N SER A 441 14.60 -12.17 2.73
CA SER A 441 16.05 -12.27 2.93
C SER A 441 16.49 -11.88 4.35
N ARG A 442 17.48 -12.59 4.89
CA ARG A 442 18.08 -12.26 6.20
C ARG A 442 19.22 -11.26 6.03
N SER A 443 20.19 -11.62 5.19
CA SER A 443 21.32 -10.77 4.82
C SER A 443 21.28 -10.49 3.32
N VAL A 444 21.48 -9.22 2.94
CA VAL A 444 21.36 -8.76 1.56
C VAL A 444 22.63 -8.02 1.17
N LYS A 445 23.25 -8.47 0.08
CA LYS A 445 24.46 -7.89 -0.50
C LYS A 445 24.13 -7.31 -1.88
N VAL A 446 24.63 -6.12 -2.19
CA VAL A 446 24.36 -5.41 -3.45
C VAL A 446 25.66 -5.14 -4.17
N LEU A 447 25.68 -5.40 -5.48
CA LEU A 447 26.81 -5.08 -6.34
C LEU A 447 26.67 -3.67 -6.92
N PHE A 448 27.74 -2.88 -6.78
CA PHE A 448 27.91 -1.59 -7.43
C PHE A 448 29.16 -1.56 -8.30
N GLY A 449 29.23 -0.58 -9.20
CA GLY A 449 30.45 -0.30 -9.95
C GLY A 449 31.53 0.29 -9.06
N ASN A 450 32.79 -0.09 -9.33
CA ASN A 450 33.98 0.44 -8.67
C ASN A 450 35.02 0.89 -9.71
N GLY A 451 34.59 1.80 -10.60
CA GLY A 451 35.40 2.24 -11.74
C GLY A 451 35.35 1.27 -12.93
N PRO A 452 36.16 1.49 -13.98
CA PRO A 452 36.09 0.72 -15.22
C PRO A 452 36.30 -0.79 -15.00
N GLY A 453 35.26 -1.60 -15.21
CA GLY A 453 35.30 -3.06 -15.09
C GLY A 453 35.40 -3.61 -13.66
N GLY A 454 35.45 -2.74 -12.65
CA GLY A 454 35.53 -3.11 -11.24
C GLY A 454 34.15 -3.16 -10.58
N TYR A 455 34.00 -4.03 -9.59
CA TYR A 455 32.81 -4.14 -8.77
C TYR A 455 33.14 -3.97 -7.29
N VAL A 456 32.17 -3.52 -6.51
CA VAL A 456 32.23 -3.52 -5.04
C VAL A 456 30.96 -4.13 -4.47
N LEU A 457 31.13 -4.97 -3.45
CA LEU A 457 30.05 -5.58 -2.71
C LEU A 457 29.73 -4.73 -1.48
N LYS A 458 28.45 -4.41 -1.27
CA LYS A 458 27.99 -3.60 -0.14
C LYS A 458 26.83 -4.28 0.57
N ASP A 459 26.84 -4.21 1.90
CA ASP A 459 25.75 -4.72 2.72
C ASP A 459 24.58 -3.72 2.74
N LEU A 460 23.38 -4.21 2.45
CA LEU A 460 22.21 -3.33 2.36
C LEU A 460 21.93 -2.60 3.68
N ASP A 461 21.93 -3.35 4.78
CA ASP A 461 21.46 -2.84 6.06
C ASP A 461 22.53 -1.99 6.76
N ASN A 462 23.82 -2.27 6.51
CA ASN A 462 24.94 -1.58 7.15
C ASN A 462 25.60 -0.47 6.31
N ASP A 463 25.76 -0.67 5.00
CA ASP A 463 26.49 0.27 4.14
C ASP A 463 25.59 1.20 3.33
N ILE A 464 24.40 0.72 2.91
CA ILE A 464 23.56 1.44 1.94
C ILE A 464 22.45 2.24 2.62
N LEU A 465 21.73 1.62 3.56
CA LEU A 465 20.59 2.26 4.21
C LEU A 465 21.02 3.25 5.28
N ALA A 466 20.31 4.37 5.37
CA ALA A 466 20.41 5.25 6.53
C ALA A 466 19.89 4.53 7.78
N THR A 467 20.70 4.44 8.83
CA THR A 467 20.33 3.79 10.10
C THR A 467 19.84 4.83 11.11
N GLU A 468 19.23 4.39 12.21
CA GLU A 468 18.68 5.32 13.19
C GLU A 468 19.77 6.15 13.87
N ASP A 469 20.99 5.61 13.99
CA ASP A 469 22.11 6.21 14.70
C ASP A 469 22.84 7.28 13.89
N ASN A 470 22.81 7.17 12.56
CA ASN A 470 23.44 8.14 11.67
C ASN A 470 22.44 8.94 10.84
N TRP A 471 21.14 8.76 11.08
CA TRP A 471 20.03 9.40 10.35
C TRP A 471 20.24 10.90 10.08
N PRO A 472 20.64 11.74 11.07
CA PRO A 472 20.80 13.18 10.85
C PRO A 472 21.92 13.56 9.86
N TYR A 473 22.87 12.66 9.63
CA TYR A 473 24.03 12.87 8.75
C TYR A 473 23.77 12.47 7.29
N HIS A 474 22.57 12.02 6.96
CA HIS A 474 22.20 11.65 5.59
C HIS A 474 21.38 12.73 4.91
N HIS A 475 21.57 12.88 3.60
CA HIS A 475 20.76 13.75 2.76
C HIS A 475 19.28 13.32 2.76
N LEU A 476 18.34 14.26 2.60
CA LEU A 476 16.90 13.95 2.67
C LEU A 476 16.49 12.88 1.66
N SER A 477 17.00 12.94 0.43
CA SER A 477 16.73 11.94 -0.62
C SER A 477 17.23 10.54 -0.27
N HIS A 478 18.39 10.43 0.40
CA HIS A 478 18.91 9.15 0.87
C HIS A 478 18.01 8.57 1.97
N ARG A 479 17.54 9.41 2.91
CA ARG A 479 16.55 8.99 3.91
C ARG A 479 15.24 8.55 3.26
N MET A 480 14.74 9.28 2.27
CA MET A 480 13.52 8.92 1.53
C MET A 480 13.64 7.55 0.87
N ALA A 481 14.73 7.31 0.14
CA ALA A 481 15.01 6.01 -0.47
C ALA A 481 15.15 4.91 0.58
N SER A 482 15.85 5.20 1.68
CA SER A 482 16.00 4.27 2.81
C SER A 482 14.65 3.89 3.39
N MET A 483 13.75 4.85 3.64
CA MET A 483 12.40 4.56 4.12
C MET A 483 11.62 3.67 3.15
N ALA A 484 11.68 3.94 1.85
CA ALA A 484 10.99 3.14 0.85
C ALA A 484 11.47 1.67 0.86
N ILE A 485 12.79 1.46 0.98
CA ILE A 485 13.40 0.12 1.05
C ILE A 485 13.11 -0.56 2.39
N MET A 486 13.21 0.18 3.50
CA MET A 486 13.01 -0.33 4.86
C MET A 486 11.57 -0.78 5.11
N LYS A 487 10.56 -0.28 4.36
CA LYS A 487 9.19 -0.82 4.41
C LYS A 487 9.14 -2.33 4.16
N LEU A 488 10.05 -2.86 3.34
CA LEU A 488 10.18 -4.29 3.08
C LEU A 488 11.03 -5.00 4.15
N ARG A 489 12.15 -4.40 4.56
CA ARG A 489 13.07 -4.99 5.54
C ARG A 489 12.48 -5.11 6.94
N ARG A 490 11.70 -4.11 7.35
CA ARG A 490 11.02 -4.03 8.66
C ARG A 490 9.62 -4.66 8.64
N TRP A 491 9.25 -5.34 7.56
CA TRP A 491 8.01 -6.11 7.54
C TRP A 491 8.07 -7.17 8.64
N PRO A 492 7.13 -7.18 9.60
CA PRO A 492 7.20 -8.12 10.69
C PRO A 492 7.11 -9.55 10.15
N LYS A 493 8.17 -10.31 10.38
CA LYS A 493 8.29 -11.71 9.93
C LYS A 493 7.47 -12.68 10.79
N THR A 494 6.81 -12.20 11.84
CA THR A 494 5.96 -12.97 12.74
C THR A 494 4.48 -12.75 12.42
N ARG A 495 3.65 -13.78 12.59
CA ARG A 495 2.17 -13.74 12.51
C ARG A 495 1.51 -12.76 13.51
N TYR A 496 2.31 -11.97 14.23
CA TYR A 496 1.94 -11.12 15.35
C TYR A 496 1.51 -9.69 14.94
N TYR A 497 1.17 -9.46 13.67
CA TYR A 497 0.55 -8.20 13.24
C TYR A 497 -0.88 -7.98 13.74
N ARG A 498 -1.35 -8.85 14.64
CA ARG A 498 -2.68 -8.77 15.28
C ARG A 498 -2.82 -7.63 16.30
N GLN A 499 -1.74 -6.97 16.72
CA GLN A 499 -1.79 -5.96 17.79
C GLN A 499 -1.75 -4.50 17.31
N THR A 500 -1.39 -4.24 16.05
CA THR A 500 -1.53 -2.90 15.46
C THR A 500 -2.84 -2.85 14.69
N ASN A 501 -3.64 -1.78 14.85
CA ASN A 501 -4.87 -1.51 14.07
C ASN A 501 -4.63 -1.32 12.55
N ASP A 502 -3.45 -1.66 12.04
CA ASP A 502 -3.04 -1.45 10.66
C ASP A 502 -3.49 -2.62 9.79
N ASN A 503 -4.37 -2.33 8.83
CA ASN A 503 -4.82 -3.30 7.83
C ASN A 503 -3.63 -3.77 6.96
N PRO A 504 -3.27 -5.08 6.96
CA PRO A 504 -2.16 -5.61 6.18
C PRO A 504 -2.32 -5.38 4.68
N LEU A 505 -3.56 -5.34 4.17
CA LEU A 505 -3.86 -5.05 2.76
C LEU A 505 -3.36 -3.66 2.36
N ASN A 506 -3.56 -2.63 3.19
CA ASN A 506 -3.10 -1.26 2.89
C ASN A 506 -1.59 -1.20 2.76
N LYS A 507 -0.86 -1.92 3.62
CA LYS A 507 0.61 -1.95 3.57
C LYS A 507 1.12 -2.71 2.36
N ILE A 508 0.54 -3.88 2.05
CA ILE A 508 0.83 -4.63 0.82
C ILE A 508 0.56 -3.77 -0.42
N GLN A 509 -0.58 -3.07 -0.46
CA GLN A 509 -0.91 -2.15 -1.55
C GLN A 509 0.12 -1.03 -1.68
N SER A 510 0.55 -0.39 -0.58
CA SER A 510 1.56 0.67 -0.64
C SER A 510 2.87 0.18 -1.26
N ILE A 511 3.28 -1.05 -0.94
CA ILE A 511 4.49 -1.67 -1.48
C ILE A 511 4.30 -2.03 -2.96
N LEU A 512 3.19 -2.69 -3.31
CA LEU A 512 2.98 -3.22 -4.65
C LEU A 512 2.48 -2.18 -5.65
N ARG A 513 1.98 -1.02 -5.21
CA ARG A 513 1.49 0.04 -6.08
C ARG A 513 2.59 0.66 -6.93
N THR A 514 3.80 0.78 -6.37
CA THR A 514 4.97 1.33 -7.06
C THR A 514 5.73 0.31 -7.89
N ARG A 515 5.23 -0.93 -7.94
CA ARG A 515 5.90 -2.06 -8.54
C ARG A 515 5.09 -2.69 -9.66
N TYR A 516 5.80 -3.19 -10.65
CA TYR A 516 5.20 -3.83 -11.82
C TYR A 516 5.54 -5.33 -11.89
N THR A 517 4.72 -6.07 -12.62
CA THR A 517 4.97 -7.47 -12.97
C THR A 517 4.56 -7.67 -14.43
N SER A 518 5.26 -8.55 -15.14
CA SER A 518 4.93 -8.87 -16.53
C SER A 518 3.57 -9.56 -16.66
N TRP A 519 3.12 -10.25 -15.60
CA TRP A 519 1.80 -10.87 -15.54
C TRP A 519 0.95 -10.24 -14.43
N SER A 520 -0.25 -9.79 -14.78
CA SER A 520 -1.17 -9.16 -13.81
C SER A 520 -1.59 -10.09 -12.65
N LYS A 521 -1.52 -11.42 -12.84
CA LYS A 521 -1.79 -12.42 -11.80
C LYS A 521 -0.70 -12.40 -10.71
N ASP A 522 0.56 -12.18 -11.08
CA ASP A 522 1.71 -12.25 -10.17
C ASP A 522 1.59 -11.26 -9.02
N ARG A 523 1.03 -10.06 -9.24
CA ARG A 523 0.82 -9.08 -8.15
C ARG A 523 -0.05 -9.64 -7.03
N LEU A 524 -1.08 -10.41 -7.36
CA LEU A 524 -1.95 -11.05 -6.36
C LEU A 524 -1.25 -12.24 -5.70
N ILE A 525 -0.45 -13.01 -6.45
CA ILE A 525 0.36 -14.10 -5.89
C ILE A 525 1.34 -13.53 -4.85
N ILE A 526 2.10 -12.50 -5.22
CA ILE A 526 3.04 -11.81 -4.33
C ILE A 526 2.31 -11.28 -3.10
N ALA A 527 1.14 -10.63 -3.28
CA ALA A 527 0.34 -10.13 -2.17
C ALA A 527 -0.08 -11.25 -1.19
N CYS A 528 -0.55 -12.40 -1.70
CA CYS A 528 -0.93 -13.55 -0.89
C CYS A 528 0.26 -14.12 -0.10
N LEU A 529 1.44 -14.19 -0.73
CA LEU A 529 2.67 -14.65 -0.07
C LEU A 529 3.14 -13.66 0.99
N MET A 530 3.12 -12.35 0.70
CA MET A 530 3.43 -11.29 1.68
C MET A 530 2.49 -11.30 2.89
N ALA A 531 1.22 -11.66 2.68
CA ALA A 531 0.24 -11.82 3.74
C ALA A 531 0.44 -13.11 4.57
N GLY A 532 1.36 -13.99 4.19
CA GLY A 532 1.65 -15.24 4.91
C GLY A 532 0.47 -16.20 4.95
N MET A 533 -0.28 -16.32 3.85
CA MET A 533 -1.49 -17.15 3.79
C MET A 533 -1.16 -18.66 3.84
N PRO A 534 -1.67 -19.42 4.82
CA PRO A 534 -1.31 -20.83 4.99
C PRO A 534 -1.88 -21.74 3.90
N GLU A 535 -3.03 -21.40 3.32
CA GLU A 535 -3.72 -22.23 2.30
C GLU A 535 -3.55 -21.70 0.87
N PHE A 536 -2.64 -20.74 0.66
CA PHE A 536 -2.46 -20.14 -0.65
C PHE A 536 -2.10 -21.18 -1.72
N ARG A 537 -2.76 -21.09 -2.88
CA ARG A 537 -2.38 -21.83 -4.09
C ARG A 537 -2.17 -20.90 -5.26
N SER A 538 -1.07 -21.08 -5.98
CA SER A 538 -0.73 -20.27 -7.16
C SER A 538 -1.70 -20.52 -8.33
N SER A 539 -2.39 -21.66 -8.33
CA SER A 539 -3.42 -22.03 -9.29
C SER A 539 -4.75 -21.28 -9.12
N TRP A 540 -4.98 -20.62 -7.97
CA TRP A 540 -6.21 -19.86 -7.74
C TRP A 540 -6.46 -18.79 -8.82
N ASN A 541 -7.73 -18.46 -9.04
CA ASN A 541 -8.10 -17.32 -9.88
C ASN A 541 -7.97 -16.00 -9.09
N LYS A 542 -8.01 -14.86 -9.80
CA LYS A 542 -7.83 -13.53 -9.21
C LYS A 542 -8.88 -13.22 -8.14
N THR A 543 -10.14 -13.63 -8.37
CA THR A 543 -11.25 -13.41 -7.44
C THR A 543 -11.00 -14.10 -6.11
N ARG A 544 -10.64 -15.39 -6.13
CA ARG A 544 -10.38 -16.17 -4.91
C ARG A 544 -9.20 -15.60 -4.12
N MET A 545 -8.10 -15.26 -4.79
CA MET A 545 -6.95 -14.60 -4.13
C MET A 545 -7.35 -13.29 -3.46
N SER A 546 -8.11 -12.44 -4.16
CA SER A 546 -8.58 -11.16 -3.65
C SER A 546 -9.54 -11.33 -2.47
N GLN A 547 -10.44 -12.31 -2.51
CA GLN A 547 -11.33 -12.63 -1.38
C GLN A 547 -10.51 -13.06 -0.15
N SER A 548 -9.54 -13.95 -0.33
CA SER A 548 -8.64 -14.36 0.76
C SER A 548 -7.81 -13.20 1.32
N LEU A 549 -7.36 -12.26 0.46
CA LEU A 549 -6.62 -11.07 0.89
C LEU A 549 -7.48 -10.14 1.74
N VAL A 550 -8.73 -9.93 1.33
CA VAL A 550 -9.66 -9.08 2.08
C VAL A 550 -10.06 -9.75 3.41
N LEU A 551 -10.36 -11.05 3.42
CA LEU A 551 -10.74 -11.76 4.66
C LEU A 551 -9.56 -11.97 5.62
N GLY A 552 -8.33 -11.95 5.12
CA GLY A 552 -7.15 -12.29 5.90
C GLY A 552 -7.12 -13.78 6.29
N SER A 553 -5.99 -14.22 6.84
CA SER A 553 -5.73 -15.65 7.10
C SER A 553 -6.25 -16.18 8.44
N ALA A 554 -6.86 -15.37 9.33
CA ALA A 554 -7.20 -15.83 10.68
C ALA A 554 -8.21 -15.02 11.53
N VAL A 555 -8.87 -13.96 11.02
CA VAL A 555 -9.75 -13.14 11.88
C VAL A 555 -11.21 -13.48 11.62
N GLN A 556 -11.98 -13.63 12.71
CA GLN A 556 -13.43 -13.85 12.63
C GLN A 556 -14.16 -12.71 11.88
N TYR A 557 -13.51 -11.54 11.77
CA TYR A 557 -13.93 -10.33 11.05
C TYR A 557 -12.76 -9.58 10.43
N ALA A 558 -12.78 -9.40 9.11
CA ALA A 558 -11.85 -8.49 8.44
C ALA A 558 -12.39 -7.06 8.44
N THR A 559 -11.52 -6.07 8.28
CA THR A 559 -11.93 -4.67 8.15
C THR A 559 -11.32 -4.03 6.91
N VAL A 560 -12.04 -3.11 6.29
CA VAL A 560 -11.59 -2.31 5.14
C VAL A 560 -11.95 -0.85 5.42
N SER A 561 -11.07 0.10 5.08
CA SER A 561 -11.41 1.52 5.23
C SER A 561 -12.59 1.89 4.35
N TRP A 562 -13.54 2.68 4.85
CA TRP A 562 -14.65 3.19 4.03
C TRP A 562 -14.15 3.95 2.78
N SER A 563 -12.99 4.61 2.87
CA SER A 563 -12.42 5.35 1.74
C SER A 563 -11.95 4.41 0.62
N ALA A 564 -11.67 3.14 0.94
CA ALA A 564 -11.20 2.14 -0.01
C ALA A 564 -12.31 1.55 -0.88
N ILE A 565 -13.55 1.60 -0.41
CA ILE A 565 -14.74 1.16 -1.16
C ILE A 565 -15.33 2.28 -2.05
N VAL A 566 -14.82 3.51 -1.90
CA VAL A 566 -15.09 4.64 -2.80
C VAL A 566 -14.22 4.48 -4.05
N HIS A 567 -14.70 3.71 -5.02
CA HIS A 567 -13.97 3.44 -6.27
C HIS A 567 -14.88 3.33 -7.50
N GLY A 568 -14.29 3.57 -8.68
CA GLY A 568 -14.93 3.42 -9.99
C GLY A 568 -14.69 2.06 -10.69
N GLN A 569 -14.09 1.10 -9.99
CA GLN A 569 -13.71 -0.20 -10.56
C GLN A 569 -14.86 -1.18 -10.73
N THR A 570 -14.74 -2.08 -11.71
CA THR A 570 -15.65 -3.22 -11.88
C THR A 570 -15.50 -4.19 -10.71
N THR A 571 -16.64 -4.58 -10.14
CA THR A 571 -16.71 -5.42 -8.94
C THR A 571 -16.70 -6.91 -9.28
N MET A 572 -16.33 -7.76 -8.31
CA MET A 572 -16.29 -9.23 -8.48
C MET A 572 -17.65 -9.82 -8.88
N ARG A 573 -18.73 -9.16 -8.43
CA ARG A 573 -20.12 -9.52 -8.69
C ARG A 573 -20.96 -8.27 -8.90
N GLU A 574 -22.08 -8.40 -9.58
CA GLU A 574 -23.05 -7.31 -9.75
C GLU A 574 -24.00 -7.16 -8.55
N MET A 575 -24.30 -8.27 -7.85
CA MET A 575 -25.19 -8.31 -6.70
C MET A 575 -24.69 -9.30 -5.63
N GLY A 576 -25.25 -9.18 -4.43
CA GLY A 576 -24.96 -10.08 -3.32
C GLY A 576 -23.54 -9.90 -2.74
N PRO A 577 -23.00 -10.91 -2.03
CA PRO A 577 -21.72 -10.77 -1.35
C PRO A 577 -20.60 -10.50 -2.34
N TRP A 578 -19.62 -9.67 -1.96
CA TRP A 578 -18.54 -9.19 -2.83
C TRP A 578 -18.95 -8.22 -3.96
N SER A 579 -20.22 -7.81 -4.05
CA SER A 579 -20.66 -6.83 -5.08
C SER A 579 -20.10 -5.42 -4.91
N TRP A 580 -19.46 -5.12 -3.79
CA TRP A 580 -18.78 -3.86 -3.50
C TRP A 580 -17.27 -3.91 -3.75
N CYS A 581 -16.68 -5.10 -3.91
CA CYS A 581 -15.22 -5.28 -3.96
C CYS A 581 -14.75 -5.40 -5.42
N PRO A 582 -13.66 -4.72 -5.84
CA PRO A 582 -13.06 -4.89 -7.17
C PRO A 582 -12.57 -6.32 -7.40
N VAL A 583 -12.39 -6.71 -8.66
CA VAL A 583 -11.84 -8.05 -9.02
C VAL A 583 -10.46 -8.28 -8.39
N SER A 584 -9.64 -7.22 -8.28
CA SER A 584 -8.37 -7.22 -7.59
C SER A 584 -8.46 -6.46 -6.27
N ALA A 585 -8.23 -7.13 -5.14
CA ALA A 585 -8.20 -6.47 -3.83
C ALA A 585 -7.13 -5.36 -3.73
N LEU A 586 -6.12 -5.37 -4.61
CA LEU A 586 -5.09 -4.33 -4.67
C LEU A 586 -5.61 -2.99 -5.22
N GLU A 587 -6.83 -2.95 -5.76
CA GLU A 587 -7.47 -1.73 -6.26
C GLU A 587 -8.25 -0.96 -5.18
N LEU A 588 -8.37 -1.54 -3.97
CA LEU A 588 -8.97 -0.91 -2.79
C LEU A 588 -8.03 0.15 -2.16
N THR A 589 -7.54 1.11 -2.94
CA THR A 589 -6.41 1.99 -2.54
C THR A 589 -6.78 3.23 -1.72
N GLY A 590 -8.06 3.40 -1.37
CA GLY A 590 -8.54 4.61 -0.70
C GLY A 590 -8.67 5.83 -1.64
N TYR A 591 -9.59 6.74 -1.34
CA TYR A 591 -9.72 8.01 -2.06
C TYR A 591 -8.55 8.96 -1.73
N LYS A 592 -7.76 9.35 -2.75
CA LYS A 592 -6.40 9.95 -2.64
C LYS A 592 -6.28 11.28 -1.86
N ASN A 593 -7.40 11.95 -1.56
CA ASN A 593 -7.43 13.29 -0.94
C ASN A 593 -7.92 13.29 0.52
N TRP A 594 -8.16 12.12 1.13
CA TRP A 594 -8.66 12.05 2.51
C TRP A 594 -7.57 11.60 3.48
N PRO A 595 -7.45 12.22 4.68
CA PRO A 595 -6.56 11.74 5.74
C PRO A 595 -6.86 10.27 6.03
N GLN A 596 -5.81 9.43 6.00
CA GLN A 596 -5.94 8.00 6.30
C GLN A 596 -6.09 7.73 7.81
N GLU A 597 -5.89 8.73 8.66
CA GLU A 597 -6.01 8.64 10.11
C GLU A 597 -7.46 8.76 10.60
N GLU A 598 -8.31 7.77 10.32
CA GLU A 598 -9.52 7.59 11.14
C GLU A 598 -9.83 6.10 11.33
N VAL A 599 -9.24 5.55 12.39
CA VAL A 599 -9.52 4.21 12.96
C VAL A 599 -11.02 4.02 13.26
N TYR A 600 -11.79 5.11 13.39
CA TYR A 600 -13.18 5.11 13.80
C TYR A 600 -14.21 4.70 12.73
N ASN A 601 -13.81 4.48 11.47
CA ASN A 601 -14.76 4.18 10.36
C ASN A 601 -14.39 2.97 9.49
N ALA A 602 -13.69 1.98 10.04
CA ALA A 602 -13.42 0.76 9.28
C ALA A 602 -14.72 -0.04 9.07
N CYS A 603 -15.03 -0.36 7.81
CA CYS A 603 -16.12 -1.25 7.46
C CYS A 603 -15.74 -2.69 7.79
N GLN A 604 -16.63 -3.41 8.45
CA GLN A 604 -16.43 -4.82 8.78
C GLN A 604 -16.86 -5.69 7.60
N VAL A 605 -16.00 -6.61 7.19
CA VAL A 605 -16.28 -7.61 6.16
C VAL A 605 -16.66 -8.91 6.85
N LEU A 606 -17.84 -9.43 6.54
CA LEU A 606 -18.34 -10.70 7.04
C LEU A 606 -17.75 -11.87 6.25
N LYS A 607 -17.78 -13.08 6.84
CA LYS A 607 -17.22 -14.30 6.22
C LYS A 607 -17.81 -14.61 4.84
N ASP A 608 -19.06 -14.23 4.59
CA ASP A 608 -19.72 -14.42 3.30
C ASP A 608 -19.28 -13.40 2.22
N GLY A 609 -18.60 -12.32 2.63
CA GLY A 609 -18.16 -11.22 1.77
C GLY A 609 -19.08 -10.01 1.75
N SER A 610 -20.14 -9.98 2.57
CA SER A 610 -20.92 -8.78 2.78
C SER A 610 -20.18 -7.79 3.68
N LEU A 611 -20.50 -6.51 3.55
CA LEU A 611 -19.82 -5.41 4.23
C LEU A 611 -20.80 -4.67 5.14
N THR A 612 -20.43 -4.41 6.38
CA THR A 612 -21.28 -3.72 7.36
C THR A 612 -20.56 -2.57 8.04
N ASN A 613 -21.26 -1.44 8.20
CA ASN A 613 -20.82 -0.32 9.01
C ASN A 613 -22.02 0.58 9.39
N MET A 614 -21.79 1.58 10.23
CA MET A 614 -22.70 2.68 10.46
C MET A 614 -22.51 3.75 9.38
N TRP A 615 -23.58 4.11 8.69
CA TRP A 615 -23.59 5.09 7.60
C TRP A 615 -24.69 6.12 7.83
N ARG A 616 -24.51 7.34 7.33
CA ARG A 616 -25.63 8.26 7.16
C ARG A 616 -26.29 7.98 5.83
N SER A 617 -27.56 7.57 5.87
CA SER A 617 -28.36 7.28 4.68
C SER A 617 -29.18 8.50 4.27
N LEU A 618 -29.20 8.78 2.97
CA LEU A 618 -29.96 9.88 2.36
C LEU A 618 -30.72 9.33 1.14
N PRO A 619 -32.04 9.53 1.04
CA PRO A 619 -32.77 9.21 -0.19
C PRO A 619 -32.20 9.99 -1.37
N LEU A 620 -32.04 9.33 -2.52
CA LEU A 620 -31.66 10.02 -3.75
C LEU A 620 -32.84 10.94 -4.15
N LYS A 621 -32.58 12.24 -4.29
CA LYS A 621 -33.56 13.25 -4.71
C LYS A 621 -33.08 13.90 -6.01
N ASP A 622 -33.99 14.44 -6.81
CA ASP A 622 -33.70 15.07 -8.10
C ASP A 622 -32.66 16.19 -8.02
N LYS A 623 -32.62 16.94 -6.90
CA LYS A 623 -31.60 17.98 -6.68
C LYS A 623 -30.18 17.42 -6.52
N TYR A 624 -30.05 16.19 -6.02
CA TYR A 624 -28.80 15.44 -5.94
C TYR A 624 -28.50 14.65 -7.23
N ALA A 625 -29.43 14.64 -8.20
CA ALA A 625 -29.29 13.95 -9.49
C ALA A 625 -28.35 14.65 -10.48
N LYS A 626 -27.86 15.86 -10.13
CA LYS A 626 -26.61 16.42 -10.68
C LYS A 626 -25.39 15.63 -10.19
N ILE A 627 -25.46 14.29 -10.25
CA ILE A 627 -24.39 13.36 -9.93
C ILE A 627 -23.22 13.69 -10.85
N THR A 628 -22.27 14.45 -10.33
CA THR A 628 -21.05 14.82 -11.03
C THR A 628 -20.10 13.62 -10.95
N ARG A 629 -19.86 13.06 -12.13
CA ARG A 629 -18.62 12.35 -12.48
C ARG A 629 -18.22 11.17 -11.58
N SER A 630 -18.53 9.96 -12.04
CA SER A 630 -17.52 8.89 -11.92
C SER A 630 -16.55 9.06 -13.10
N GLU A 631 -15.63 10.03 -12.99
CA GLU A 631 -14.49 10.09 -13.89
C GLU A 631 -13.79 8.72 -13.82
N ASN A 632 -13.74 8.02 -14.97
CA ASN A 632 -13.21 6.66 -15.14
C ASN A 632 -14.09 5.47 -14.73
N ALA A 633 -15.40 5.63 -14.50
CA ALA A 633 -16.29 4.46 -14.40
C ALA A 633 -16.34 3.64 -15.70
N ASN A 634 -16.30 2.32 -15.55
CA ASN A 634 -16.64 1.37 -16.61
C ASN A 634 -18.06 1.66 -17.15
N ALA A 635 -18.31 1.39 -18.44
CA ALA A 635 -19.62 1.57 -19.08
C ALA A 635 -20.78 0.88 -18.32
N SER A 636 -20.53 -0.30 -17.73
CA SER A 636 -21.51 -0.99 -16.88
C SER A 636 -21.91 -0.18 -15.64
N ILE A 637 -20.95 0.47 -14.99
CA ILE A 637 -21.23 1.33 -13.83
C ILE A 637 -21.98 2.58 -14.28
N LYS A 638 -21.56 3.22 -15.38
CA LYS A 638 -22.26 4.38 -15.94
C LYS A 638 -23.73 4.08 -16.24
N LEU A 639 -24.02 2.96 -16.89
CA LEU A 639 -25.40 2.55 -17.18
C LEU A 639 -26.23 2.35 -15.91
N ARG A 640 -25.66 1.69 -14.88
CA ARG A 640 -26.34 1.52 -13.60
C ARG A 640 -26.61 2.85 -12.88
N LEU A 641 -25.69 3.81 -12.99
CA LEU A 641 -25.88 5.17 -12.48
C LEU A 641 -27.03 5.89 -13.22
N GLU A 642 -27.13 5.76 -14.54
CA GLU A 642 -28.24 6.33 -15.31
C GLU A 642 -29.58 5.67 -14.94
N ILE A 643 -29.63 4.35 -14.78
CA ILE A 643 -30.83 3.65 -14.31
C ILE A 643 -31.23 4.15 -12.92
N ALA A 644 -30.26 4.42 -12.04
CA ALA A 644 -30.53 4.94 -10.72
C ALA A 644 -31.12 6.36 -10.74
N ARG A 645 -30.74 7.18 -11.72
CA ARG A 645 -31.34 8.50 -11.95
C ARG A 645 -32.79 8.43 -12.46
N LEU A 646 -33.14 7.40 -13.22
CA LEU A 646 -34.51 7.20 -13.70
C LEU A 646 -35.47 6.73 -12.60
N HIS A 647 -34.95 6.16 -11.51
CA HIS A 647 -35.73 5.60 -10.41
C HIS A 647 -35.20 5.99 -9.03
N PRO A 648 -35.04 7.30 -8.73
CA PRO A 648 -34.33 7.77 -7.55
C PRO A 648 -34.95 7.29 -6.23
N GLU A 649 -36.25 6.99 -6.22
CA GLU A 649 -36.98 6.46 -5.06
C GLU A 649 -36.46 5.11 -4.54
N LYS A 650 -35.76 4.35 -5.38
CA LYS A 650 -35.21 3.02 -5.03
C LYS A 650 -33.79 3.08 -4.47
N TYR A 651 -33.15 4.24 -4.49
CA TYR A 651 -31.72 4.38 -4.18
C TYR A 651 -31.45 5.31 -3.00
N LEU A 652 -30.33 5.06 -2.35
CA LEU A 652 -29.82 5.83 -1.23
C LEU A 652 -28.38 6.25 -1.51
N LEU A 653 -28.02 7.43 -1.03
CA LEU A 653 -26.65 7.87 -0.86
C LEU A 653 -26.20 7.51 0.55
N LEU A 654 -25.06 6.83 0.66
CA LEU A 654 -24.40 6.53 1.92
C LEU A 654 -23.17 7.41 2.08
N THR A 655 -23.10 8.07 3.23
CA THR A 655 -21.96 8.91 3.62
C THR A 655 -21.41 8.44 4.96
N PRO A 656 -20.08 8.37 5.13
CA PRO A 656 -19.48 8.05 6.42
C PRO A 656 -19.80 9.14 7.46
N VAL A 657 -19.95 8.71 8.71
CA VAL A 657 -20.46 9.55 9.82
C VAL A 657 -19.57 10.78 10.13
N PRO A 658 -18.23 10.74 10.03
CA PRO A 658 -17.37 11.87 10.43
C PRO A 658 -17.11 12.97 9.39
N LEU A 659 -17.70 12.91 8.19
CA LEU A 659 -17.45 13.88 7.12
C LEU A 659 -17.72 15.35 7.48
N LEU A 660 -18.38 15.64 8.61
CA LEU A 660 -18.96 16.94 8.92
C LEU A 660 -18.36 17.61 10.16
N LEU A 661 -17.18 17.14 10.62
CA LEU A 661 -16.42 17.78 11.71
C LEU A 661 -15.20 18.58 11.22
N ARG A 662 -15.05 18.85 9.92
CA ARG A 662 -14.02 19.81 9.46
C ARG A 662 -14.49 21.24 9.73
N PRO A 663 -13.79 22.01 10.58
CA PRO A 663 -14.18 23.39 10.89
C PRO A 663 -14.08 24.33 9.67
N ASP A 664 -13.32 23.94 8.64
CA ASP A 664 -12.89 24.82 7.55
C ASP A 664 -13.54 24.51 6.19
N SER A 665 -14.35 23.46 6.08
CA SER A 665 -15.05 23.14 4.81
C SER A 665 -16.23 24.06 4.62
N ASN A 666 -16.30 24.78 3.50
CA ASN A 666 -17.48 25.56 3.13
C ASN A 666 -18.53 24.59 2.56
N PRO A 667 -19.59 24.24 3.30
CA PRO A 667 -20.53 23.19 2.92
C PRO A 667 -21.28 23.52 1.61
N GLU A 668 -21.27 24.78 1.17
CA GLU A 668 -21.93 25.23 -0.06
C GLU A 668 -21.08 25.06 -1.34
N LYS A 669 -19.83 24.59 -1.27
CA LYS A 669 -18.95 24.47 -2.46
C LYS A 669 -18.17 23.16 -2.61
N ASP A 670 -18.18 22.28 -1.62
CA ASP A 670 -17.38 21.06 -1.64
C ASP A 670 -18.24 19.82 -1.99
N GLU A 671 -17.89 19.14 -3.08
CA GLU A 671 -18.48 17.85 -3.46
C GLU A 671 -17.90 16.71 -2.60
N TYR A 672 -18.78 15.87 -2.03
CA TYR A 672 -18.38 14.74 -1.18
C TYR A 672 -18.52 13.39 -1.88
N PRO A 673 -17.53 12.49 -1.75
CA PRO A 673 -17.67 11.12 -2.24
C PRO A 673 -18.70 10.34 -1.42
N CYS A 674 -19.70 9.80 -2.11
CA CYS A 674 -20.80 9.00 -1.54
C CYS A 674 -20.88 7.64 -2.23
N LEU A 675 -21.37 6.63 -1.52
CA LEU A 675 -21.76 5.36 -2.16
C LEU A 675 -23.21 5.46 -2.60
N LEU A 676 -23.48 5.16 -3.87
CA LEU A 676 -24.83 4.96 -4.36
C LEU A 676 -25.21 3.49 -4.19
N VAL A 677 -26.32 3.25 -3.51
CA VAL A 677 -26.82 1.90 -3.24
C VAL A 677 -28.30 1.79 -3.55
N LYS A 678 -28.75 0.61 -4.00
CA LYS A 678 -30.19 0.28 -4.09
C LYS A 678 -30.65 -0.23 -2.73
N ASN A 679 -31.74 0.32 -2.21
CA ASN A 679 -32.33 -0.11 -0.95
C ASN A 679 -33.10 -1.42 -1.14
N LEU A 680 -32.71 -2.47 -0.42
CA LEU A 680 -33.36 -3.79 -0.47
C LEU A 680 -34.32 -4.02 0.70
N GLY A 681 -34.41 -3.09 1.65
CA GLY A 681 -35.27 -3.18 2.83
C GLY A 681 -34.50 -3.22 4.15
N VAL A 682 -35.23 -3.45 5.24
CA VAL A 682 -34.68 -3.45 6.62
C VAL A 682 -35.05 -4.77 7.28
N SER A 683 -34.08 -5.46 7.88
CA SER A 683 -34.36 -6.68 8.66
C SER A 683 -33.71 -6.66 10.04
N ASN A 684 -34.31 -7.43 10.95
CA ASN A 684 -33.70 -7.78 12.23
C ASN A 684 -32.84 -9.03 11.99
N ARG A 685 -31.57 -8.86 11.63
CA ARG A 685 -30.62 -9.98 11.59
C ARG A 685 -29.86 -10.05 12.91
N VAL A 686 -29.88 -11.23 13.52
CA VAL A 686 -28.94 -11.61 14.58
C VAL A 686 -27.76 -12.26 13.88
N PHE A 687 -26.58 -11.64 13.93
CA PHE A 687 -25.35 -12.30 13.49
C PHE A 687 -24.86 -13.16 14.66
N ASP A 688 -25.01 -14.48 14.54
CA ASP A 688 -24.72 -15.46 15.60
C ASP A 688 -23.27 -15.42 16.12
N ASP A 689 -22.34 -14.95 15.30
CA ASP A 689 -20.90 -14.94 15.62
C ASP A 689 -20.42 -13.60 16.23
N CYS A 690 -21.20 -12.50 16.14
CA CYS A 690 -20.75 -11.18 16.59
C CYS A 690 -20.98 -11.05 18.10
N GLU A 691 -19.89 -11.05 18.88
CA GLU A 691 -19.90 -10.81 20.33
C GLU A 691 -20.93 -9.74 20.75
N LYS A 692 -21.59 -10.02 21.88
CA LYS A 692 -22.51 -9.26 22.77
C LYS A 692 -22.78 -7.74 22.56
N LYS A 693 -21.98 -6.98 21.81
CA LYS A 693 -22.09 -5.53 21.55
C LYS A 693 -23.18 -5.10 20.55
N PHE A 694 -23.70 -6.00 19.71
CA PHE A 694 -24.69 -5.64 18.66
C PHE A 694 -26.04 -6.36 18.78
N ARG A 695 -26.41 -6.81 19.99
CA ARG A 695 -27.76 -7.38 20.21
C ARG A 695 -28.82 -6.31 19.90
N GLN A 696 -29.72 -6.65 18.96
CA GLN A 696 -30.90 -5.87 18.53
C GLN A 696 -30.65 -4.57 17.73
N LYS A 697 -29.86 -4.60 16.66
CA LYS A 697 -29.86 -3.50 15.67
C LYS A 697 -30.60 -3.90 14.38
N LYS A 698 -31.48 -3.02 13.90
CA LYS A 698 -32.09 -3.11 12.57
C LYS A 698 -31.00 -2.84 11.52
N PHE A 699 -30.81 -3.77 10.61
CA PHE A 699 -29.88 -3.59 9.48
C PHE A 699 -30.67 -3.20 8.24
N ARG A 700 -30.22 -2.14 7.57
CA ARG A 700 -30.67 -1.81 6.22
C ARG A 700 -29.83 -2.59 5.21
N HIS A 701 -30.47 -3.35 4.34
CA HIS A 701 -29.81 -4.13 3.29
C HIS A 701 -29.72 -3.31 2.02
N CYS A 702 -28.54 -3.31 1.42
CA CYS A 702 -28.21 -2.46 0.29
C CYS A 702 -27.42 -3.25 -0.76
N GLN A 703 -27.70 -2.97 -2.03
CA GLN A 703 -26.88 -3.41 -3.16
C GLN A 703 -25.97 -2.27 -3.60
N TYR A 704 -24.67 -2.53 -3.75
CA TYR A 704 -23.73 -1.56 -4.28
C TYR A 704 -24.00 -1.29 -5.77
N ILE A 705 -24.12 -0.01 -6.13
CA ILE A 705 -24.32 0.43 -7.52
C ILE A 705 -23.07 1.10 -8.06
N GLY A 706 -22.48 2.00 -7.28
CA GLY A 706 -21.29 2.73 -7.66
C GLY A 706 -20.92 3.82 -6.67
N THR A 707 -19.88 4.56 -7.01
CA THR A 707 -19.43 5.75 -6.28
C THR A 707 -19.82 7.01 -7.04
N VAL A 708 -20.32 8.01 -6.32
CA VAL A 708 -20.78 9.30 -6.86
C VAL A 708 -20.27 10.47 -6.02
N PHE A 709 -20.21 11.66 -6.59
CA PHE A 709 -19.97 12.89 -5.85
C PHE A 709 -21.28 13.67 -5.72
N ALA A 710 -21.53 14.19 -4.52
CA ALA A 710 -22.75 14.95 -4.23
C ALA A 710 -22.46 16.11 -3.28
N GLU A 711 -23.13 17.24 -3.51
CA GLU A 711 -23.25 18.35 -2.57
C GLU A 711 -24.32 17.99 -1.53
N LEU A 712 -23.97 18.06 -0.25
CA LEU A 712 -24.83 17.57 0.84
C LEU A 712 -25.28 18.74 1.72
N GLU A 713 -26.56 19.07 1.66
CA GLU A 713 -27.16 20.14 2.47
C GLU A 713 -27.59 19.68 3.88
N PHE A 714 -27.77 18.37 4.10
CA PHE A 714 -28.32 17.83 5.34
C PHE A 714 -27.61 16.57 5.83
N LEU A 715 -27.52 16.45 7.16
CA LEU A 715 -27.01 15.32 7.90
C LEU A 715 -27.97 14.12 7.82
N GLY A 716 -27.72 13.17 6.91
CA GLY A 716 -28.51 11.94 6.80
C GLY A 716 -28.65 11.16 8.11
N ILE A 717 -29.62 10.24 8.14
CA ILE A 717 -29.95 9.46 9.35
C ILE A 717 -28.87 8.37 9.55
N PRO A 718 -28.24 8.27 10.73
CA PRO A 718 -27.34 7.18 11.04
C PRO A 718 -28.08 5.84 11.04
N ASP A 719 -27.75 4.96 10.09
CA ASP A 719 -28.28 3.62 9.92
C ASP A 719 -27.13 2.60 9.98
N MET A 720 -27.38 1.42 10.56
CA MET A 720 -26.52 0.26 10.33
C MET A 720 -26.84 -0.34 8.96
N VAL A 721 -25.87 -0.36 8.06
CA VAL A 721 -26.08 -0.81 6.67
C VAL A 721 -25.24 -2.06 6.38
N CYS A 722 -25.89 -3.08 5.81
CA CYS A 722 -25.23 -4.22 5.15
C CYS A 722 -25.22 -3.99 3.63
N ILE A 723 -24.04 -3.98 3.02
CA ILE A 723 -23.85 -3.94 1.58
C ILE A 723 -23.48 -5.34 1.07
N GLY A 724 -24.16 -5.79 0.02
CA GLY A 724 -23.90 -7.10 -0.58
C GLY A 724 -24.49 -8.26 0.21
N CYS A 725 -25.56 -8.04 0.97
CA CYS A 725 -26.36 -9.13 1.49
C CYS A 725 -27.04 -9.88 0.31
N LYS A 726 -27.20 -11.21 0.39
CA LYS A 726 -28.00 -11.95 -0.62
C LYS A 726 -29.41 -11.35 -0.65
N GLU A 727 -29.97 -11.12 -1.84
CA GLU A 727 -31.43 -11.08 -1.98
C GLU A 727 -31.89 -12.46 -1.52
N GLU A 728 -32.34 -12.56 -0.27
CA GLU A 728 -33.05 -13.76 0.12
C GLU A 728 -34.35 -13.74 -0.69
N GLU A 729 -34.52 -14.71 -1.58
CA GLU A 729 -35.83 -15.13 -2.12
C GLU A 729 -36.87 -15.35 -0.98
N SER A 730 -36.40 -15.41 0.27
CA SER A 730 -37.18 -15.44 1.52
C SER A 730 -38.09 -14.24 1.76
N TRP A 731 -37.90 -13.08 1.11
CA TRP A 731 -38.84 -11.96 1.33
C TRP A 731 -40.20 -12.24 0.72
N LEU A 732 -40.25 -12.92 -0.43
CA LEU A 732 -41.51 -13.41 -0.98
C LEU A 732 -42.00 -14.62 -0.18
N GLU A 733 -41.14 -15.58 0.19
CA GLU A 733 -41.58 -16.75 0.95
C GLU A 733 -42.07 -16.41 2.36
N ASN A 734 -41.50 -15.44 3.07
CA ASN A 734 -41.94 -15.05 4.41
C ASN A 734 -43.17 -14.15 4.38
N ASP A 735 -43.35 -13.30 3.35
CA ASP A 735 -44.58 -12.52 3.18
C ASP A 735 -45.72 -13.40 2.63
N ILE A 736 -45.43 -14.36 1.74
CA ILE A 736 -46.39 -15.37 1.27
C ILE A 736 -46.71 -16.35 2.40
N SER A 737 -45.76 -16.83 3.20
CA SER A 737 -46.04 -17.72 4.34
C SER A 737 -46.77 -16.99 5.48
N ARG A 738 -46.49 -15.70 5.73
CA ARG A 738 -47.27 -14.89 6.68
C ARG A 738 -48.67 -14.56 6.16
N ARG A 739 -48.83 -14.30 4.85
CA ARG A 739 -50.15 -14.10 4.24
C ARG A 739 -50.93 -15.42 4.12
N ALA A 740 -50.27 -16.54 3.88
CA ALA A 740 -50.84 -17.88 3.86
C ALA A 740 -51.21 -18.39 5.27
N MET A 741 -50.49 -17.96 6.32
CA MET A 741 -50.92 -18.20 7.70
C MET A 741 -52.14 -17.36 8.10
N ASN A 742 -52.34 -16.20 7.48
CA ASN A 742 -53.53 -15.36 7.70
C ASN A 742 -54.73 -15.74 6.80
N TRP A 743 -54.52 -16.60 5.79
CA TRP A 743 -55.55 -17.07 4.87
C TRP A 743 -55.55 -18.59 4.94
N GLY A 744 -56.30 -19.12 5.91
CA GLY A 744 -56.30 -20.54 6.24
C GLY A 744 -56.48 -21.44 5.02
N GLY A 745 -55.59 -22.43 4.90
CA GLY A 745 -55.80 -23.63 4.08
C GLY A 745 -55.16 -23.59 2.69
N TRP A 746 -53.85 -23.84 2.61
CA TRP A 746 -53.23 -24.41 1.41
C TRP A 746 -52.34 -25.58 1.82
N SER A 747 -52.61 -26.76 1.25
CA SER A 747 -52.08 -28.06 1.67
C SER A 747 -50.63 -28.31 1.21
N ASP A 748 -49.93 -29.19 1.92
CA ASP A 748 -48.54 -29.63 1.70
C ASP A 748 -48.20 -30.02 0.25
N LEU A 749 -49.21 -30.37 -0.55
CA LEU A 749 -49.09 -30.74 -1.96
C LEU A 749 -48.64 -29.55 -2.85
N HIS A 750 -49.10 -28.32 -2.57
CA HIS A 750 -48.69 -27.13 -3.33
C HIS A 750 -47.24 -26.75 -3.05
N ILE A 751 -46.78 -26.95 -1.81
CA ILE A 751 -45.39 -26.71 -1.41
C ILE A 751 -44.47 -27.73 -2.08
N ALA A 752 -44.89 -29.00 -2.15
CA ALA A 752 -44.15 -30.05 -2.85
C ALA A 752 -44.07 -29.80 -4.38
N ALA A 753 -45.18 -29.38 -5.00
CA ALA A 753 -45.24 -29.03 -6.43
C ALA A 753 -44.35 -27.82 -6.78
N PHE A 754 -44.37 -26.77 -5.95
CA PHE A 754 -43.51 -25.60 -6.14
C PHE A 754 -42.02 -25.93 -6.00
N ARG A 755 -41.68 -26.85 -5.09
CA ARG A 755 -40.31 -27.34 -4.87
C ARG A 755 -39.82 -28.37 -5.90
N LYS A 756 -40.68 -28.77 -6.85
CA LYS A 756 -40.42 -29.86 -7.80
C LYS A 756 -40.06 -31.19 -7.13
N ASP A 757 -40.56 -31.42 -5.92
CA ASP A 757 -40.28 -32.62 -5.13
C ASP A 757 -41.24 -33.75 -5.54
N LYS A 758 -40.89 -34.42 -6.64
CA LYS A 758 -41.73 -35.41 -7.31
C LYS A 758 -42.12 -36.58 -6.39
N VAL A 759 -41.22 -36.98 -5.49
CA VAL A 759 -41.43 -38.09 -4.56
C VAL A 759 -42.49 -37.73 -3.51
N LYS A 760 -42.40 -36.52 -2.96
CA LYS A 760 -43.37 -36.01 -1.97
C LYS A 760 -44.77 -35.84 -2.59
N ILE A 761 -44.83 -35.42 -3.85
CA ILE A 761 -46.10 -35.28 -4.60
C ILE A 761 -46.76 -36.66 -4.79
N GLU A 762 -46.00 -37.66 -5.24
CA GLU A 762 -46.51 -39.03 -5.43
C GLU A 762 -46.92 -39.68 -4.10
N GLU A 763 -46.18 -39.43 -3.02
CA GLU A 763 -46.50 -39.92 -1.67
C GLU A 763 -47.82 -39.36 -1.14
N ILE A 764 -48.10 -38.08 -1.38
CA ILE A 764 -49.36 -37.43 -0.95
C ILE A 764 -50.54 -37.86 -1.83
N LEU A 765 -50.35 -38.01 -3.14
CA LEU A 765 -51.41 -38.43 -4.07
C LEU A 765 -51.85 -39.89 -3.85
N ASN A 766 -50.96 -40.75 -3.34
CA ASN A 766 -51.25 -42.15 -3.08
C ASN A 766 -51.96 -42.42 -1.73
N GLN A 767 -52.21 -41.40 -0.90
CA GLN A 767 -52.97 -41.57 0.33
C GLN A 767 -54.48 -41.73 0.03
N GLU A 768 -55.13 -42.73 0.65
CA GLU A 768 -56.55 -43.12 0.44
C GLU A 768 -57.58 -42.02 0.71
N LYS A 769 -57.19 -40.87 1.28
CA LYS A 769 -58.09 -39.75 1.63
C LYS A 769 -58.22 -38.67 0.56
N VAL A 770 -57.51 -38.76 -0.57
CA VAL A 770 -57.67 -37.80 -1.66
C VAL A 770 -58.83 -38.26 -2.56
N GLY A 771 -59.99 -37.63 -2.37
CA GLY A 771 -61.22 -37.93 -3.12
C GLY A 771 -61.02 -37.86 -4.64
N GLU A 772 -61.75 -38.71 -5.35
CA GLU A 772 -61.60 -38.99 -6.78
C GLU A 772 -61.78 -37.74 -7.67
N ASP A 773 -62.63 -36.79 -7.24
CA ASP A 773 -62.80 -35.48 -7.87
C ASP A 773 -61.54 -34.60 -7.82
N LEU A 774 -60.78 -34.65 -6.73
CA LEU A 774 -59.56 -33.86 -6.57
C LEU A 774 -58.40 -34.46 -7.38
N ARG A 775 -58.36 -35.80 -7.53
CA ARG A 775 -57.40 -36.46 -8.44
C ARG A 775 -57.67 -36.12 -9.90
N ASN A 776 -58.94 -36.05 -10.31
CA ASN A 776 -59.32 -35.68 -11.68
C ASN A 776 -59.01 -34.21 -11.99
N GLN A 777 -59.29 -33.28 -11.07
CA GLN A 777 -58.93 -31.86 -11.22
C GLN A 777 -57.42 -31.62 -11.28
N LEU A 778 -56.63 -32.38 -10.50
CA LEU A 778 -55.17 -32.27 -10.50
C LEU A 778 -54.50 -32.93 -11.73
N SER A 779 -55.11 -33.96 -12.31
CA SER A 779 -54.71 -34.51 -13.61
C SER A 779 -54.90 -33.49 -14.73
N GLU A 780 -56.03 -32.77 -14.72
CA GLU A 780 -56.36 -31.72 -15.69
C GLU A 780 -55.46 -30.47 -15.51
N TRP A 781 -55.12 -30.10 -14.27
CA TRP A 781 -54.15 -29.05 -13.97
C TRP A 781 -52.71 -29.43 -14.29
N GLY A 782 -52.31 -30.68 -14.04
CA GLY A 782 -50.97 -31.18 -14.38
C GLY A 782 -50.71 -31.20 -15.88
N GLN A 783 -51.73 -31.51 -16.69
CA GLN A 783 -51.65 -31.46 -18.15
C GLN A 783 -51.59 -30.02 -18.69
N ASN A 784 -52.36 -29.10 -18.12
CA ASN A 784 -52.33 -27.69 -18.53
C ASN A 784 -51.07 -26.95 -18.06
N ALA A 785 -50.58 -27.19 -16.85
CA ALA A 785 -49.36 -26.57 -16.34
C ALA A 785 -48.11 -27.01 -17.12
N ALA A 786 -48.07 -28.27 -17.58
CA ALA A 786 -47.01 -28.73 -18.48
C ALA A 786 -47.04 -28.04 -19.85
N TYR A 787 -48.23 -27.68 -20.36
CA TYR A 787 -48.39 -26.99 -21.64
C TYR A 787 -47.95 -25.50 -21.55
N TYR A 788 -48.28 -24.80 -20.46
CA TYR A 788 -47.92 -23.37 -20.30
C TYR A 788 -46.45 -23.12 -19.96
N PHE A 789 -45.74 -24.08 -19.35
CA PHE A 789 -44.33 -23.92 -18.97
C PHE A 789 -43.33 -24.22 -20.10
N VAL A 790 -43.76 -24.85 -21.19
CA VAL A 790 -42.88 -25.15 -22.34
C VAL A 790 -42.77 -23.97 -23.32
N GLU A 791 -43.76 -23.08 -23.42
CA GLU A 791 -43.77 -22.01 -24.44
C GLU A 791 -43.61 -20.56 -23.94
N GLY A 792 -43.49 -20.30 -22.63
CA GLY A 792 -43.02 -19.01 -22.13
C GLY A 792 -43.83 -17.77 -22.54
N ARG A 793 -45.18 -17.85 -22.57
CA ARG A 793 -46.06 -16.67 -22.71
C ARG A 793 -47.06 -16.58 -21.57
N TYR A 794 -47.12 -15.43 -20.90
CA TYR A 794 -48.21 -15.06 -19.99
C TYR A 794 -49.32 -14.35 -20.76
N PRO A 795 -50.62 -14.63 -20.50
CA PRO A 795 -51.69 -13.84 -21.07
C PRO A 795 -51.92 -12.58 -20.25
N HIS A 796 -51.91 -11.45 -20.94
CA HIS A 796 -52.59 -10.23 -20.51
C HIS A 796 -54.11 -10.40 -20.74
N GLN A 797 -54.87 -9.82 -19.81
CA GLN A 797 -56.23 -9.27 -19.92
C GLN A 797 -57.47 -10.10 -19.55
N ASP A 798 -58.37 -9.31 -18.95
CA ASP A 798 -59.82 -9.40 -18.80
C ASP A 798 -60.44 -10.34 -17.77
N ARG A 799 -60.67 -9.79 -16.57
CA ARG A 799 -61.97 -9.93 -15.92
C ARG A 799 -62.48 -8.62 -15.34
N GLU A 800 -63.70 -8.31 -15.76
CA GLU A 800 -64.55 -7.22 -15.37
C GLU A 800 -64.76 -7.15 -13.85
N ARG A 801 -65.02 -5.93 -13.38
CA ARG A 801 -65.43 -5.58 -12.01
C ARG A 801 -66.64 -6.43 -11.59
N ASN A 802 -66.49 -7.19 -10.51
CA ASN A 802 -67.62 -7.60 -9.67
C ASN A 802 -67.55 -6.80 -8.35
N PRO A 803 -68.52 -5.91 -8.03
CA PRO A 803 -68.46 -5.08 -6.84
C PRO A 803 -68.82 -5.78 -5.52
N ASN A 804 -69.16 -7.07 -5.53
CA ASN A 804 -69.75 -7.74 -4.36
C ASN A 804 -68.86 -8.82 -3.73
N ASN A 805 -67.60 -8.52 -3.44
CA ASN A 805 -66.83 -9.34 -2.49
C ASN A 805 -65.95 -8.45 -1.63
N ARG A 806 -66.59 -7.83 -0.63
CA ARG A 806 -65.96 -7.49 0.65
C ARG A 806 -66.52 -8.47 1.68
N GLU A 807 -65.75 -9.51 1.98
CA GLU A 807 -65.64 -10.14 3.29
C GLU A 807 -64.30 -10.85 3.38
#